data_AF-A0A0F9F8V6-F1
#
_entry.id   AF-A0A0F9F8V6-F1
#
_cell.length_a   1.000
_cell.length_b   1.000
_cell.length_c   1.000
_cell.angle_alpha   90.00
_cell.angle_beta   90.00
_cell.angle_gamma   90.00
#
_symmetry.space_group_name_H-M   'P 1'
#
loop_
_entity.id
_entity.type
_entity.pdbx_description
1 polymer ?
#
loop_
_entity_poly.entity_id
_entity_poly.type
_entity_poly.pdbx_seq_one_letter_code
_entity_poly.pdbx_strand_id
1 'polypeptide(L)'
;MNAVEIEEAISELALQPYDAAEFPYAFLEAFGNKITTIKRLKSGTSNKSDLGGVLQANHIHIAVTGEGEVTKTLIALKGSPATTKAKAKFILATDGLTFEAEDLLSGDTVVCDYQDFPNHFGFFLPLAGITTVKQLRDSSFDIRATSRLNRLYIELLKDNPDWGSSEQRHEMNHFMARLIFCFFAEDTDIFDGSDLFTSTIEQMSTRDSSNTQDVISEIFRAMNTDFPDRPVANLPRWVDHFPYVNGGLFSGSVEVPHFSKISRSYLLHIGNLDWTQINPDIFGSMIQAVADDDERGSLGMHYTSVPNILKVLNPLFLDDLGEKLEDAGDNARKLLNLRNRIARIRVFDPACGSGNFLVIAYKQMREIENTINERRREVGRKSDIPLTNFRGIELRDFSAEIARLALIIAEYQCDVLYRGQKEALQEFLPLSAQNWITCGNALRLDWLSICPPTGTGVKYLADDLFETELEQPQIDFENEGGETYVCGNPPYKGTKNQTKQEKEELKAICSQYTKKYGSLDYVAGWFVKAAEYAKNNKADFAFVSTNSICQGGQVPVLWPILFGLGQKIKFAYHSFKWQNLASNNAGVTVIVVGLTNEVINRKRLFQVVSNSGELELKTDIIGPYLIPGSDVIVEGRTKPISDISPMSLGNAPYDGGHLILETNDVAQLDLSEEEQKRWLRPLWGSTEVINGKSRQW
;
A
#
# COMPACT_ATOMS: atom_id res chain seq x y z
N MET A 1 7.42 5.20 -18.55
CA MET A 1 6.01 4.84 -18.48
C MET A 1 5.86 3.87 -17.32
N ASN A 2 4.92 4.09 -16.41
CA ASN A 2 4.66 3.21 -15.27
C ASN A 2 3.56 2.18 -15.60
N ALA A 3 3.31 1.21 -14.71
CA ALA A 3 2.35 0.13 -14.98
C ALA A 3 0.90 0.64 -15.17
N VAL A 4 0.52 1.72 -14.48
CA VAL A 4 -0.80 2.36 -14.62
C VAL A 4 -0.92 3.03 -15.99
N GLU A 5 0.05 3.85 -16.38
CA GLU A 5 0.08 4.51 -17.70
C GLU A 5 0.06 3.49 -18.86
N ILE A 6 0.69 2.33 -18.67
CA ILE A 6 0.67 1.22 -19.64
C ILE A 6 -0.73 0.59 -19.69
N GLU A 7 -1.32 0.26 -18.54
CA GLU A 7 -2.68 -0.28 -18.46
C GLU A 7 -3.67 0.66 -19.15
N GLU A 8 -3.57 1.96 -18.88
CA GLU A 8 -4.40 2.99 -19.47
C GLU A 8 -4.28 3.03 -21.00
N ALA A 9 -3.05 3.08 -21.51
CA ALA A 9 -2.79 3.12 -22.95
C ALA A 9 -3.30 1.85 -23.67
N ILE A 10 -3.19 0.70 -23.02
CA ILE A 10 -3.66 -0.58 -23.54
C ILE A 10 -5.20 -0.68 -23.50
N SER A 11 -5.83 -0.25 -22.40
CA SER A 11 -7.29 -0.16 -22.27
C SER A 11 -7.87 0.78 -23.33
N GLU A 12 -7.23 1.93 -23.59
CA GLU A 12 -7.65 2.86 -24.66
C GLU A 12 -7.47 2.26 -26.07
N LEU A 13 -6.39 1.52 -26.30
CA LEU A 13 -6.16 0.82 -27.56
C LEU A 13 -7.25 -0.22 -27.87
N ALA A 14 -7.70 -0.96 -26.86
CA ALA A 14 -8.76 -1.95 -27.03
C ALA A 14 -10.16 -1.33 -27.30
N LEU A 15 -10.40 -0.10 -26.84
CA LEU A 15 -11.65 0.62 -27.08
C LEU A 15 -11.76 1.21 -28.50
N GLN A 16 -10.64 1.36 -29.21
CA GLN A 16 -10.64 1.86 -30.58
C GLN A 16 -11.00 0.76 -31.58
N PRO A 17 -11.60 1.11 -32.74
CA PRO A 17 -11.81 0.15 -33.82
C PRO A 17 -10.49 -0.51 -34.23
N TYR A 18 -10.50 -1.83 -34.36
CA TYR A 18 -9.30 -2.60 -34.69
C TYR A 18 -8.74 -2.20 -36.06
N ASP A 19 -7.48 -1.78 -36.09
CA ASP A 19 -6.72 -1.49 -37.31
C ASP A 19 -5.51 -2.44 -37.39
N ALA A 20 -5.59 -3.43 -38.28
CA ALA A 20 -4.56 -4.43 -38.51
C ALA A 20 -3.19 -3.84 -38.88
N ALA A 21 -3.14 -2.69 -39.55
CA ALA A 21 -1.89 -2.08 -39.99
C ALA A 21 -1.22 -1.28 -38.86
N GLU A 22 -2.01 -0.64 -38.01
CA GLU A 22 -1.53 0.24 -36.95
C GLU A 22 -1.36 -0.47 -35.59
N PHE A 23 -2.12 -1.53 -35.33
CA PHE A 23 -2.13 -2.24 -34.04
C PHE A 23 -0.73 -2.59 -33.51
N PRO A 24 0.18 -3.24 -34.27
CA PRO A 24 1.50 -3.59 -33.74
C PRO A 24 2.32 -2.38 -33.25
N TYR A 25 2.11 -1.21 -33.84
CA TYR A 25 2.82 0.01 -33.48
C TYR A 25 2.17 0.69 -32.27
N ALA A 26 0.84 0.78 -32.25
CA ALA A 26 0.09 1.31 -31.12
C ALA A 26 0.31 0.47 -29.85
N PHE A 27 0.33 -0.86 -29.98
CA PHE A 27 0.68 -1.78 -28.91
C PHE A 27 2.08 -1.48 -28.34
N LEU A 28 3.10 -1.33 -29.21
CA LEU A 28 4.45 -1.01 -28.75
C LEU A 28 4.55 0.37 -28.09
N GLU A 29 3.82 1.35 -28.60
CA GLU A 29 3.75 2.71 -28.02
C GLU A 29 3.12 2.69 -26.63
N ALA A 30 2.09 1.88 -26.42
CA ALA A 30 1.46 1.68 -25.11
C ALA A 30 2.40 1.04 -24.06
N PHE A 31 3.48 0.37 -24.48
CA PHE A 31 4.56 -0.09 -23.58
C PHE A 31 5.77 0.87 -23.53
N GLY A 32 5.58 2.14 -23.90
CA GLY A 32 6.56 3.21 -23.72
C GLY A 32 7.64 3.30 -24.80
N ASN A 33 7.44 2.68 -25.98
CA ASN A 33 8.35 2.87 -27.10
C ASN A 33 8.29 4.31 -27.60
N LYS A 34 9.47 4.96 -27.72
CA LYS A 34 9.56 6.33 -28.24
C LYS A 34 9.09 6.42 -29.69
N ILE A 35 8.46 7.53 -30.04
CA ILE A 35 8.02 7.86 -31.42
C ILE A 35 9.14 7.62 -32.46
N THR A 36 10.39 7.92 -32.12
CA THR A 36 11.54 7.69 -33.01
C THR A 36 11.80 6.21 -33.27
N THR A 37 11.59 5.34 -32.30
CA THR A 37 11.68 3.88 -32.44
C THR A 37 10.54 3.38 -33.33
N ILE A 38 9.30 3.81 -33.08
CA ILE A 38 8.14 3.45 -33.89
C ILE A 38 8.33 3.86 -35.35
N LYS A 39 8.79 5.09 -35.62
CA LYS A 39 9.09 5.56 -36.99
C LYS A 39 10.11 4.68 -37.71
N ARG A 40 11.15 4.19 -37.02
CA ARG A 40 12.17 3.30 -37.61
C ARG A 40 11.65 1.88 -37.89
N LEU A 41 10.70 1.40 -37.08
CA LEU A 41 10.02 0.15 -37.31
C LEU A 41 9.09 0.26 -38.52
N LYS A 42 8.30 1.34 -38.62
CA LYS A 42 7.43 1.64 -39.77
C LYS A 42 8.19 1.82 -41.08
N SER A 43 9.36 2.46 -41.05
CA SER A 43 10.19 2.66 -42.25
C SER A 43 10.95 1.42 -42.71
N GLY A 44 10.82 0.28 -42.03
CA GLY A 44 11.53 -0.97 -42.33
C GLY A 44 13.04 -0.92 -42.02
N THR A 45 13.55 0.16 -41.45
CA THR A 45 14.99 0.33 -41.18
C THR A 45 15.46 -0.61 -40.05
N SER A 46 14.63 -0.81 -39.03
CA SER A 46 14.91 -1.71 -37.91
C SER A 46 13.97 -2.91 -37.81
N ASN A 47 12.87 -2.93 -38.56
CA ASN A 47 11.95 -4.06 -38.62
C ASN A 47 12.47 -5.10 -39.62
N LYS A 48 12.85 -6.28 -39.12
CA LYS A 48 13.37 -7.40 -39.93
C LYS A 48 12.52 -8.66 -39.80
N SER A 49 11.22 -8.49 -39.61
CA SER A 49 10.28 -9.62 -39.63
C SER A 49 10.37 -10.39 -40.96
N ASP A 50 10.39 -11.71 -40.88
CA ASP A 50 10.32 -12.64 -42.02
C ASP A 50 8.91 -13.20 -42.26
N LEU A 51 7.94 -12.86 -41.40
CA LEU A 51 6.55 -13.33 -41.44
C LEU A 51 5.53 -12.19 -41.60
N GLY A 52 5.99 -10.97 -41.86
CA GLY A 52 5.15 -9.77 -41.83
C GLY A 52 4.92 -9.24 -40.41
N GLY A 53 4.25 -8.09 -40.28
CA GLY A 53 4.08 -7.41 -38.99
C GLY A 53 5.35 -6.71 -38.51
N VAL A 54 5.63 -6.78 -37.20
CA VAL A 54 6.68 -5.98 -36.54
C VAL A 54 7.60 -6.85 -35.68
N LEU A 55 8.89 -6.85 -36.00
CA LEU A 55 9.94 -7.45 -35.17
C LEU A 55 10.81 -6.37 -34.51
N GLN A 56 10.74 -6.30 -33.18
CA GLN A 56 11.63 -5.48 -32.36
C GLN A 56 12.68 -6.35 -31.68
N ALA A 57 13.94 -6.20 -32.10
CA ALA A 57 15.05 -6.99 -31.55
C ALA A 57 15.18 -6.86 -30.02
N ASN A 58 15.45 -7.99 -29.36
CA ASN A 58 15.52 -8.18 -27.91
C ASN A 58 14.19 -8.00 -27.14
N HIS A 59 13.06 -7.78 -27.83
CA HIS A 59 11.78 -7.46 -27.21
C HIS A 59 10.66 -8.40 -27.70
N ILE A 60 10.10 -8.18 -28.89
CA ILE A 60 8.87 -8.88 -29.33
C ILE A 60 8.80 -9.05 -30.85
N HIS A 61 8.15 -10.11 -31.31
CA HIS A 61 7.73 -10.32 -32.70
C HIS A 61 6.20 -10.39 -32.78
N ILE A 62 5.58 -9.42 -33.45
CA ILE A 62 4.12 -9.26 -33.57
C ILE A 62 3.72 -9.53 -35.02
N ALA A 63 2.73 -10.39 -35.25
CA ALA A 63 2.08 -10.57 -36.55
C ALA A 63 0.57 -10.39 -36.45
N VAL A 64 -0.01 -9.75 -37.46
CA VAL A 64 -1.46 -9.65 -37.64
C VAL A 64 -1.87 -10.59 -38.76
N THR A 65 -2.98 -11.30 -38.58
CA THR A 65 -3.43 -12.35 -39.49
C THR A 65 -4.91 -12.21 -39.85
N GLY A 66 -5.36 -12.98 -40.84
CA GLY A 66 -6.79 -13.15 -41.11
C GLY A 66 -7.49 -13.98 -40.04
N GLU A 67 -8.82 -13.85 -39.98
CA GLU A 67 -9.69 -14.51 -39.01
C GLU A 67 -9.45 -16.02 -38.94
N GLY A 68 -9.23 -16.55 -37.73
CA GLY A 68 -9.07 -17.98 -37.46
C GLY A 68 -7.66 -18.57 -37.71
N GLU A 69 -6.69 -17.75 -38.13
CA GLU A 69 -5.31 -18.21 -38.39
C GLU A 69 -4.33 -17.85 -37.25
N VAL A 70 -4.81 -17.31 -36.12
CA VAL A 70 -4.00 -16.78 -35.01
C VAL A 70 -3.04 -17.84 -34.44
N THR A 71 -3.55 -19.00 -34.04
CA THR A 71 -2.71 -20.09 -33.47
C THR A 71 -1.63 -20.57 -34.42
N LYS A 72 -1.97 -20.72 -35.71
CA LYS A 72 -1.02 -21.15 -36.75
C LYS A 72 0.07 -20.10 -36.97
N THR A 73 -0.31 -18.82 -36.94
CA THR A 73 0.64 -17.69 -37.04
C THR A 73 1.54 -17.62 -35.81
N LEU A 74 1.04 -17.86 -34.61
CA LEU A 74 1.85 -17.91 -33.38
C LEU A 74 2.90 -19.05 -33.44
N ILE A 75 2.50 -20.23 -33.90
CA ILE A 75 3.43 -21.37 -34.13
C ILE A 75 4.50 -20.99 -35.15
N ALA A 76 4.12 -20.31 -36.24
CA ALA A 76 5.08 -19.83 -37.23
C ALA A 76 6.06 -18.79 -36.65
N LEU A 77 5.57 -17.83 -35.85
CA LEU A 77 6.41 -16.85 -35.14
C LEU A 77 7.42 -17.53 -34.21
N LYS A 78 7.00 -18.57 -33.49
CA LYS A 78 7.86 -19.37 -32.62
C LYS A 78 8.97 -20.10 -33.39
N GLY A 79 8.63 -20.65 -34.55
CA GLY A 79 9.56 -21.35 -35.44
C GLY A 79 10.44 -20.44 -36.31
N SER A 80 10.23 -19.13 -36.31
CA SER A 80 10.92 -18.20 -37.22
C SER A 80 12.42 -18.05 -36.90
N PRO A 81 13.31 -18.21 -37.91
CA PRO A 81 14.73 -17.89 -37.77
C PRO A 81 14.97 -16.42 -37.40
N ALA A 82 14.14 -15.48 -37.87
CA ALA A 82 14.27 -14.07 -37.53
C ALA A 82 13.95 -13.81 -36.06
N THR A 83 12.90 -14.43 -35.50
CA THR A 83 12.57 -14.37 -34.06
C THR A 83 13.78 -14.76 -33.20
N THR A 84 14.38 -15.91 -33.53
CA THR A 84 15.54 -16.45 -32.81
C THR A 84 16.76 -15.53 -32.94
N LYS A 85 17.08 -15.10 -34.17
CA LYS A 85 18.24 -14.24 -34.44
C LYS A 85 18.12 -12.87 -33.78
N ALA A 86 16.91 -12.33 -33.71
CA ALA A 86 16.61 -11.06 -33.07
C ALA A 86 16.51 -11.17 -31.54
N LYS A 87 16.59 -12.39 -30.97
CA LYS A 87 16.43 -12.67 -29.54
C LYS A 87 15.12 -12.07 -28.99
N ALA A 88 14.03 -12.18 -29.75
CA ALA A 88 12.72 -11.74 -29.26
C ALA A 88 12.39 -12.49 -27.96
N LYS A 89 11.85 -11.78 -26.98
CA LYS A 89 11.42 -12.37 -25.70
C LYS A 89 9.96 -12.80 -25.78
N PHE A 90 9.15 -12.06 -26.53
CA PHE A 90 7.73 -12.33 -26.72
C PHE A 90 7.41 -12.60 -28.19
N ILE A 91 6.37 -13.39 -28.43
CA ILE A 91 5.68 -13.49 -29.71
C ILE A 91 4.19 -13.20 -29.50
N LEU A 92 3.56 -12.55 -30.47
CA LEU A 92 2.14 -12.14 -30.39
C LEU A 92 1.50 -12.27 -31.78
N ALA A 93 0.36 -12.95 -31.85
CA ALA A 93 -0.49 -13.04 -33.03
C ALA A 93 -1.91 -12.57 -32.70
N THR A 94 -2.55 -11.84 -33.62
CA THR A 94 -3.97 -11.46 -33.50
C THR A 94 -4.62 -11.22 -34.87
N ASP A 95 -5.93 -11.44 -34.96
CA ASP A 95 -6.77 -11.12 -36.11
C ASP A 95 -7.81 -10.01 -35.79
N GLY A 96 -7.74 -9.40 -34.60
CA GLY A 96 -8.71 -8.42 -34.11
C GLY A 96 -9.94 -9.01 -33.42
N LEU A 97 -10.07 -10.33 -33.40
CA LEU A 97 -11.08 -11.07 -32.63
C LEU A 97 -10.43 -11.95 -31.56
N THR A 98 -9.38 -12.69 -31.93
CA THR A 98 -8.58 -13.53 -31.04
C THR A 98 -7.20 -12.90 -30.84
N PHE A 99 -6.67 -13.02 -29.62
CA PHE A 99 -5.34 -12.57 -29.24
C PHE A 99 -4.57 -13.71 -28.58
N GLU A 100 -3.41 -14.06 -29.15
CA GLU A 100 -2.52 -15.06 -28.57
C GLU A 100 -1.09 -14.53 -28.44
N ALA A 101 -0.42 -14.86 -27.33
CA ALA A 101 0.98 -14.51 -27.10
C ALA A 101 1.72 -15.55 -26.27
N GLU A 102 3.05 -15.59 -26.42
CA GLU A 102 3.94 -16.45 -25.63
C GLU A 102 5.20 -15.68 -25.20
N ASP A 103 5.62 -15.88 -23.96
CA ASP A 103 6.90 -15.45 -23.40
C ASP A 103 7.90 -16.60 -23.61
N LEU A 104 8.83 -16.40 -24.54
CA LEU A 104 9.81 -17.41 -24.94
C LEU A 104 10.84 -17.73 -23.85
N LEU A 105 10.93 -16.92 -22.79
CA LEU A 105 11.84 -17.18 -21.66
C LEU A 105 11.20 -18.06 -20.60
N SER A 106 9.94 -17.79 -20.25
CA SER A 106 9.21 -18.52 -19.20
C SER A 106 8.40 -19.70 -19.75
N GLY A 107 7.97 -19.63 -21.01
CA GLY A 107 7.01 -20.54 -21.63
C GLY A 107 5.55 -20.20 -21.32
N ASP A 108 5.29 -19.10 -20.62
CA ASP A 108 3.93 -18.65 -20.29
C ASP A 108 3.20 -18.18 -21.55
N THR A 109 1.88 -18.41 -21.60
CA THR A 109 1.04 -18.05 -22.76
C THR A 109 -0.17 -17.23 -22.33
N VAL A 110 -0.68 -16.41 -23.24
CA VAL A 110 -1.94 -15.68 -23.14
C VAL A 110 -2.79 -16.06 -24.33
N VAL A 111 -4.04 -16.45 -24.09
CA VAL A 111 -5.06 -16.73 -25.11
C VAL A 111 -6.37 -16.13 -24.62
N CYS A 112 -6.90 -15.18 -25.37
CA CYS A 112 -8.12 -14.44 -25.01
C CYS A 112 -8.78 -13.84 -26.25
N ASP A 113 -10.02 -13.38 -26.09
CA ASP A 113 -10.63 -12.49 -27.07
C ASP A 113 -9.88 -11.15 -27.09
N TYR A 114 -9.84 -10.50 -28.26
CA TYR A 114 -9.14 -9.23 -28.42
C TYR A 114 -9.65 -8.16 -27.46
N GLN A 115 -10.95 -8.14 -27.14
CA GLN A 115 -11.47 -7.16 -26.19
C GLN A 115 -10.94 -7.36 -24.76
N ASP A 116 -10.48 -8.57 -24.44
CA ASP A 116 -10.00 -8.97 -23.12
C ASP A 116 -8.47 -8.94 -22.98
N PHE A 117 -7.71 -8.72 -24.06
CA PHE A 117 -6.24 -8.65 -23.97
C PHE A 117 -5.73 -7.60 -22.95
N PRO A 118 -6.41 -6.45 -22.71
CA PRO A 118 -6.02 -5.53 -21.64
C PRO A 118 -5.99 -6.17 -20.26
N ASN A 119 -6.79 -7.21 -20.01
CA ASN A 119 -6.80 -7.95 -18.74
C ASN A 119 -5.45 -8.66 -18.50
N HIS A 120 -4.64 -8.83 -19.54
CA HIS A 120 -3.36 -9.53 -19.52
C HIS A 120 -2.14 -8.60 -19.70
N PHE A 121 -2.28 -7.28 -19.59
CA PHE A 121 -1.16 -6.34 -19.81
C PHE A 121 0.06 -6.62 -18.90
N GLY A 122 -0.17 -7.15 -17.70
CA GLY A 122 0.85 -7.57 -16.73
C GLY A 122 1.88 -8.54 -17.31
N PHE A 123 1.46 -9.40 -18.26
CA PHE A 123 2.31 -10.32 -19.00
C PHE A 123 3.41 -9.61 -19.80
N PHE A 124 3.10 -8.43 -20.34
CA PHE A 124 3.95 -7.65 -21.24
C PHE A 124 4.74 -6.53 -20.55
N LEU A 125 4.59 -6.31 -19.24
CA LEU A 125 5.36 -5.31 -18.47
C LEU A 125 6.90 -5.36 -18.68
N PRO A 126 7.54 -6.53 -18.90
CA PRO A 126 8.95 -6.58 -19.24
C PRO A 126 9.34 -5.83 -20.52
N LEU A 127 8.39 -5.59 -21.45
CA LEU A 127 8.61 -4.74 -22.63
C LEU A 127 8.91 -3.28 -22.25
N ALA A 128 8.33 -2.80 -21.14
CA ALA A 128 8.58 -1.47 -20.59
C ALA A 128 9.79 -1.42 -19.63
N GLY A 129 10.52 -2.53 -19.49
CA GLY A 129 11.66 -2.64 -18.56
C GLY A 129 11.26 -2.83 -17.09
N ILE A 130 9.98 -3.11 -16.82
CA ILE A 130 9.47 -3.41 -15.49
C ILE A 130 9.72 -4.90 -15.21
N THR A 131 10.51 -5.20 -14.20
CA THR A 131 10.84 -6.59 -13.85
C THR A 131 9.63 -7.22 -13.17
N THR A 132 9.01 -8.21 -13.81
CA THR A 132 7.88 -8.96 -13.25
C THR A 132 8.38 -9.88 -12.15
N VAL A 133 8.25 -9.47 -10.89
CA VAL A 133 8.08 -10.42 -9.79
C VAL A 133 6.71 -11.07 -10.00
N LYS A 134 6.54 -12.36 -9.70
CA LYS A 134 5.27 -13.10 -9.87
C LYS A 134 4.05 -12.30 -9.34
N GLN A 135 4.24 -11.66 -8.18
CA GLN A 135 3.26 -10.75 -7.55
C GLN A 135 2.78 -9.56 -8.40
N LEU A 136 3.59 -9.03 -9.32
CA LEU A 136 3.21 -7.90 -10.19
C LEU A 136 2.32 -8.34 -11.36
N ARG A 137 2.42 -9.62 -11.77
CA ARG A 137 1.47 -10.22 -12.73
C ARG A 137 0.14 -10.50 -12.01
N ASP A 138 0.22 -10.99 -10.78
CA ASP A 138 -0.94 -11.28 -9.93
C ASP A 138 -1.70 -9.99 -9.52
N SER A 139 -1.04 -8.82 -9.45
CA SER A 139 -1.66 -7.53 -9.11
C SER A 139 -2.17 -6.72 -10.32
N SER A 140 -2.23 -7.32 -11.52
CA SER A 140 -2.63 -6.62 -12.74
C SER A 140 -4.08 -6.13 -12.69
N PHE A 141 -4.98 -6.95 -12.11
CA PHE A 141 -6.35 -6.54 -11.79
C PHE A 141 -6.39 -5.31 -10.88
N ASP A 142 -5.64 -5.32 -9.77
CA ASP A 142 -5.67 -4.26 -8.78
C ASP A 142 -5.21 -2.91 -9.36
N ILE A 143 -4.16 -2.93 -10.19
CA ILE A 143 -3.66 -1.73 -10.90
C ILE A 143 -4.76 -1.16 -11.81
N ARG A 144 -5.45 -2.02 -12.55
CA ARG A 144 -6.52 -1.63 -13.46
C ARG A 144 -7.75 -1.10 -12.75
N ALA A 145 -8.20 -1.78 -11.70
CA ALA A 145 -9.33 -1.33 -10.88
C ALA A 145 -9.03 0.05 -10.28
N THR A 146 -7.84 0.23 -9.69
CA THR A 146 -7.40 1.53 -9.13
C THR A 146 -7.36 2.64 -10.19
N SER A 147 -6.77 2.34 -11.35
CA SER A 147 -6.68 3.25 -12.51
C SER A 147 -8.05 3.74 -12.95
N ARG A 148 -8.99 2.82 -13.16
CA ARG A 148 -10.35 3.13 -13.61
C ARG A 148 -11.16 3.88 -12.55
N LEU A 149 -11.06 3.50 -11.27
CA LEU A 149 -11.69 4.22 -10.17
C LEU A 149 -11.20 5.67 -10.08
N ASN A 150 -9.90 5.91 -10.27
CA ASN A 150 -9.35 7.25 -10.30
C ASN A 150 -9.90 8.08 -11.47
N ARG A 151 -10.09 7.48 -12.64
CA ARG A 151 -10.75 8.15 -13.78
C ARG A 151 -12.19 8.53 -13.45
N LEU A 152 -12.96 7.61 -12.84
CA LEU A 152 -14.31 7.91 -12.37
C LEU A 152 -14.31 9.07 -11.38
N TYR A 153 -13.43 9.03 -10.39
CA TYR A 153 -13.29 10.09 -9.38
C TYR A 153 -12.99 11.45 -10.00
N ILE A 154 -12.01 11.53 -10.90
CA ILE A 154 -11.65 12.78 -11.60
C ILE A 154 -12.83 13.28 -12.44
N GLU A 155 -13.51 12.39 -13.17
CA GLU A 155 -14.65 12.79 -13.99
C GLU A 155 -15.82 13.31 -13.15
N LEU A 156 -16.11 12.66 -12.02
CA LEU A 156 -17.12 13.13 -11.07
C LEU A 156 -16.76 14.51 -10.51
N LEU A 157 -15.50 14.78 -10.18
CA LEU A 157 -15.07 16.10 -9.71
C LEU A 157 -15.20 17.21 -10.76
N LYS A 158 -15.04 16.91 -12.05
CA LYS A 158 -15.25 17.90 -13.12
C LYS A 158 -16.69 18.40 -13.15
N ASP A 159 -17.62 17.47 -13.01
CA ASP A 159 -19.06 17.76 -13.02
C ASP A 159 -19.57 18.25 -11.65
N ASN A 160 -18.80 18.00 -10.58
CA ASN A 160 -19.15 18.34 -9.20
C ASN A 160 -17.97 19.03 -8.46
N PRO A 161 -17.62 20.29 -8.80
CA PRO A 161 -16.43 20.95 -8.23
C PRO A 161 -16.46 21.09 -6.71
N ASP A 162 -17.65 21.28 -6.12
CA ASP A 162 -17.83 21.48 -4.68
C ASP A 162 -17.44 20.23 -3.88
N TRP A 163 -17.58 19.03 -4.46
CA TRP A 163 -17.22 17.75 -3.85
C TRP A 163 -15.70 17.59 -3.65
N GLY A 164 -14.88 18.40 -4.34
CA GLY A 164 -13.43 18.43 -4.15
C GLY A 164 -12.96 19.34 -3.00
N SER A 165 -13.88 20.15 -2.45
CA SER A 165 -13.61 21.07 -1.35
C SER A 165 -13.26 20.33 -0.06
N SER A 166 -12.57 20.98 0.87
CA SER A 166 -12.25 20.38 2.17
C SER A 166 -13.49 19.96 2.98
N GLU A 167 -14.64 20.57 2.71
CA GLU A 167 -15.90 20.31 3.42
C GLU A 167 -16.61 19.05 2.89
N GLN A 168 -16.62 18.83 1.57
CA GLN A 168 -17.33 17.69 0.94
C GLN A 168 -16.42 16.54 0.51
N ARG A 169 -15.09 16.68 0.61
CA ARG A 169 -14.14 15.61 0.28
C ARG A 169 -14.39 14.34 1.09
N HIS A 170 -14.84 14.48 2.33
CA HIS A 170 -15.23 13.32 3.16
C HIS A 170 -16.40 12.55 2.52
N GLU A 171 -17.44 13.25 2.05
CA GLU A 171 -18.58 12.64 1.35
C GLU A 171 -18.18 11.97 0.04
N MET A 172 -17.30 12.61 -0.76
CA MET A 172 -16.77 12.01 -1.99
C MET A 172 -16.04 10.69 -1.71
N ASN A 173 -15.19 10.70 -0.69
CA ASN A 173 -14.42 9.53 -0.31
C ASN A 173 -15.33 8.40 0.17
N HIS A 174 -16.31 8.72 1.02
CA HIS A 174 -17.29 7.75 1.51
C HIS A 174 -18.16 7.19 0.38
N PHE A 175 -18.54 8.01 -0.58
CA PHE A 175 -19.21 7.60 -1.82
C PHE A 175 -18.37 6.56 -2.59
N MET A 176 -17.07 6.82 -2.81
CA MET A 176 -16.18 5.87 -3.49
C MET A 176 -16.04 4.55 -2.73
N ALA A 177 -15.96 4.58 -1.39
CA ALA A 177 -15.90 3.38 -0.57
C ALA A 177 -17.14 2.50 -0.72
N ARG A 178 -18.33 3.12 -0.77
CA ARG A 178 -19.61 2.43 -1.00
C ARG A 178 -19.66 1.79 -2.38
N LEU A 179 -19.22 2.50 -3.43
CA LEU A 179 -19.15 1.91 -4.78
C LEU A 179 -18.30 0.65 -4.80
N ILE A 180 -17.10 0.72 -4.21
CA ILE A 180 -16.15 -0.39 -4.21
C ILE A 180 -16.69 -1.57 -3.40
N PHE A 181 -17.35 -1.30 -2.26
CA PHE A 181 -18.08 -2.35 -1.54
C PHE A 181 -19.17 -2.99 -2.40
N CYS A 182 -19.96 -2.20 -3.13
CA CYS A 182 -21.03 -2.72 -3.98
C CYS A 182 -20.51 -3.60 -5.11
N PHE A 183 -19.43 -3.18 -5.77
CA PHE A 183 -18.76 -3.98 -6.80
C PHE A 183 -18.19 -5.28 -6.26
N PHE A 184 -17.55 -5.23 -5.09
CA PHE A 184 -17.09 -6.45 -4.41
C PHE A 184 -18.25 -7.36 -4.02
N ALA A 185 -19.34 -6.79 -3.50
CA ALA A 185 -20.47 -7.54 -2.98
C ALA A 185 -21.29 -8.23 -4.08
N GLU A 186 -21.45 -7.61 -5.24
CA GLU A 186 -22.17 -8.22 -6.37
C GLU A 186 -21.43 -9.39 -7.02
N ASP A 187 -20.10 -9.40 -6.96
CA ASP A 187 -19.27 -10.46 -7.55
C ASP A 187 -18.98 -11.62 -6.58
N THR A 188 -19.16 -11.40 -5.28
CA THR A 188 -18.85 -12.40 -4.24
C THR A 188 -20.08 -13.03 -3.60
N ASP A 189 -21.22 -13.01 -4.28
CA ASP A 189 -22.55 -13.49 -3.85
C ASP A 189 -23.06 -12.87 -2.53
N ILE A 190 -22.45 -11.78 -2.05
CA ILE A 190 -22.97 -11.02 -0.90
C ILE A 190 -24.33 -10.41 -1.26
N PHE A 191 -24.48 -10.00 -2.53
CA PHE A 191 -25.77 -9.68 -3.11
C PHE A 191 -26.39 -10.90 -3.77
N ASP A 192 -27.72 -10.96 -3.77
CA ASP A 192 -28.45 -12.05 -4.41
C ASP A 192 -28.32 -11.95 -5.96
N GLY A 193 -27.45 -12.78 -6.52
CA GLY A 193 -27.19 -12.86 -7.97
C GLY A 193 -25.94 -12.07 -8.41
N SER A 194 -25.51 -12.27 -9.65
CA SER A 194 -24.40 -11.52 -10.22
C SER A 194 -24.85 -10.14 -10.69
N ASP A 195 -23.96 -9.16 -10.57
CA ASP A 195 -24.13 -7.81 -11.13
C ASP A 195 -25.36 -7.05 -10.61
N LEU A 196 -25.88 -7.36 -9.42
CA LEU A 196 -27.12 -6.74 -8.91
C LEU A 196 -27.03 -5.21 -8.88
N PHE A 197 -25.92 -4.66 -8.41
CA PHE A 197 -25.73 -3.22 -8.30
C PHE A 197 -25.56 -2.58 -9.67
N THR A 198 -24.63 -3.10 -10.47
CA THR A 198 -24.30 -2.60 -11.80
C THR A 198 -25.49 -2.72 -12.76
N SER A 199 -26.17 -3.85 -12.79
CA SER A 199 -27.37 -4.09 -13.61
C SER A 199 -28.54 -3.20 -13.19
N THR A 200 -28.74 -2.98 -11.89
CA THR A 200 -29.81 -2.09 -11.41
C THR A 200 -29.55 -0.66 -11.87
N ILE A 201 -28.32 -0.17 -11.75
CA ILE A 201 -27.95 1.14 -12.27
C ILE A 201 -28.17 1.19 -13.78
N GLU A 202 -27.72 0.18 -14.53
CA GLU A 202 -27.88 0.16 -15.98
C GLU A 202 -29.35 0.25 -16.41
N GLN A 203 -30.24 -0.50 -15.75
CA GLN A 203 -31.65 -0.62 -16.10
C GLN A 203 -32.50 0.58 -15.63
N MET A 204 -32.23 1.08 -14.43
CA MET A 204 -33.09 2.09 -13.77
C MET A 204 -32.64 3.52 -14.06
N SER A 205 -31.37 3.73 -14.42
CA SER A 205 -30.90 5.05 -14.85
C SER A 205 -31.24 5.32 -16.32
N THR A 206 -31.57 6.56 -16.63
CA THR A 206 -31.82 7.03 -17.98
C THR A 206 -30.54 7.02 -18.81
N ARG A 207 -30.68 6.82 -20.12
CA ARG A 207 -29.53 6.86 -21.05
C ARG A 207 -28.79 8.20 -21.07
N ASP A 208 -29.45 9.28 -20.63
CA ASP A 208 -28.82 10.59 -20.48
C ASP A 208 -28.18 10.85 -19.11
N SER A 209 -28.25 9.87 -18.20
CA SER A 209 -27.70 9.91 -16.84
C SER A 209 -28.35 10.93 -15.89
N SER A 210 -29.47 11.54 -16.29
CA SER A 210 -30.13 12.60 -15.52
C SER A 210 -30.68 12.17 -14.16
N ASN A 211 -30.94 10.87 -13.95
CA ASN A 211 -31.41 10.32 -12.67
C ASN A 211 -30.44 9.31 -12.03
N THR A 212 -29.21 9.14 -12.55
CA THR A 212 -28.26 8.13 -12.03
C THR A 212 -27.96 8.34 -10.54
N GLN A 213 -27.81 9.60 -10.12
CA GLN A 213 -27.58 9.95 -8.72
C GLN A 213 -28.73 9.48 -7.81
N ASP A 214 -29.99 9.64 -8.27
CA ASP A 214 -31.18 9.29 -7.49
C ASP A 214 -31.29 7.77 -7.36
N VAL A 215 -30.99 7.04 -8.44
CA VAL A 215 -30.97 5.56 -8.44
C VAL A 215 -29.96 5.03 -7.43
N ILE A 216 -28.72 5.54 -7.46
CA ILE A 216 -27.67 5.09 -6.53
C ILE A 216 -28.02 5.49 -5.09
N SER A 217 -28.57 6.69 -4.88
CA SER A 217 -28.99 7.14 -3.55
C SER A 217 -30.08 6.24 -2.97
N GLU A 218 -31.09 5.84 -3.74
CA GLU A 218 -32.14 4.92 -3.28
C GLU A 218 -31.59 3.51 -2.96
N ILE A 219 -30.61 3.03 -3.73
CA ILE A 219 -29.89 1.78 -3.43
C ILE A 219 -29.16 1.88 -2.08
N PHE A 220 -28.44 2.98 -1.83
CA PHE A 220 -27.75 3.21 -0.56
C PHE A 220 -28.72 3.35 0.62
N ARG A 221 -29.87 4.01 0.40
CA ARG A 221 -30.94 4.09 1.39
C ARG A 221 -31.50 2.71 1.74
N ALA A 222 -31.68 1.83 0.76
CA ALA A 222 -32.12 0.45 0.99
C ALA A 222 -31.10 -0.35 1.81
N MET A 223 -29.81 -0.20 1.52
CA MET A 223 -28.74 -0.86 2.29
C MET A 223 -28.58 -0.30 3.70
N ASN A 224 -29.04 0.92 3.97
CA ASN A 224 -29.06 1.52 5.31
C ASN A 224 -30.36 1.27 6.09
N THR A 225 -31.41 0.73 5.45
CA THR A 225 -32.74 0.57 6.07
C THR A 225 -33.07 -0.91 6.26
N ASP A 226 -33.29 -1.32 7.52
CA ASP A 226 -33.67 -2.68 7.85
C ASP A 226 -35.02 -3.03 7.19
N PHE A 227 -35.21 -4.29 6.80
CA PHE A 227 -36.38 -4.78 6.07
C PHE A 227 -37.72 -4.38 6.70
N PRO A 228 -37.91 -4.42 8.04
CA PRO A 228 -39.16 -3.99 8.68
C PRO A 228 -39.47 -2.50 8.51
N ASP A 229 -38.45 -1.66 8.34
CA ASP A 229 -38.59 -0.19 8.28
C ASP A 229 -38.73 0.34 6.84
N ARG A 230 -38.43 -0.47 5.82
CA ARG A 230 -38.52 -0.09 4.40
C ARG A 230 -39.89 0.46 3.98
N PRO A 231 -41.05 -0.09 4.44
CA PRO A 231 -42.36 0.47 4.10
C PRO A 231 -42.55 1.90 4.61
N VAL A 232 -41.92 2.25 5.73
CA VAL A 232 -41.98 3.59 6.33
C VAL A 232 -41.01 4.54 5.63
N ALA A 233 -39.86 4.04 5.19
CA ALA A 233 -38.85 4.80 4.46
C ALA A 233 -39.27 5.17 3.02
N ASN A 234 -40.41 4.65 2.53
CA ASN A 234 -40.97 4.92 1.20
C ASN A 234 -39.97 4.65 0.06
N LEU A 235 -39.26 3.51 0.15
CA LEU A 235 -38.29 3.09 -0.84
C LEU A 235 -38.99 2.54 -2.10
N PRO A 236 -38.40 2.73 -3.30
CA PRO A 236 -38.90 2.09 -4.51
C PRO A 236 -38.87 0.56 -4.42
N ARG A 237 -39.88 -0.11 -4.98
CA ARG A 237 -39.95 -1.60 -4.92
C ARG A 237 -38.75 -2.32 -5.54
N TRP A 238 -38.09 -1.72 -6.52
CA TRP A 238 -36.97 -2.34 -7.22
C TRP A 238 -35.69 -2.38 -6.37
N VAL A 239 -35.59 -1.61 -5.28
CA VAL A 239 -34.47 -1.72 -4.33
C VAL A 239 -34.68 -2.78 -3.24
N ASP A 240 -35.85 -3.44 -3.19
CA ASP A 240 -36.16 -4.43 -2.16
C ASP A 240 -35.23 -5.65 -2.20
N HIS A 241 -34.59 -5.91 -3.34
CA HIS A 241 -33.64 -7.00 -3.55
C HIS A 241 -32.26 -6.75 -2.91
N PHE A 242 -31.94 -5.50 -2.55
CA PHE A 242 -30.68 -5.21 -1.87
C PHE A 242 -30.77 -5.63 -0.40
N PRO A 243 -29.73 -6.23 0.18
CA PRO A 243 -29.72 -6.60 1.58
C PRO A 243 -29.62 -5.36 2.49
N TYR A 244 -29.93 -5.55 3.77
CA TYR A 244 -29.55 -4.59 4.79
C TYR A 244 -28.07 -4.78 5.15
N VAL A 245 -27.25 -3.75 4.98
CA VAL A 245 -25.79 -3.85 5.09
C VAL A 245 -25.24 -3.29 6.39
N ASN A 246 -25.80 -2.19 6.90
CA ASN A 246 -25.07 -1.21 7.71
C ASN A 246 -24.25 -1.76 8.91
N GLY A 247 -23.32 -0.92 9.33
CA GLY A 247 -22.25 -1.11 10.32
C GLY A 247 -21.36 0.14 10.28
N GLY A 248 -21.99 1.31 10.03
CA GLY A 248 -21.37 2.59 9.71
C GLY A 248 -21.24 2.90 8.20
N LEU A 249 -20.96 1.92 7.33
CA LEU A 249 -20.61 2.18 5.91
C LEU A 249 -21.71 2.87 5.07
N PHE A 250 -22.98 2.57 5.32
CA PHE A 250 -24.12 3.21 4.64
C PHE A 250 -24.85 4.21 5.54
N SER A 251 -24.30 4.49 6.72
CA SER A 251 -24.84 5.46 7.67
C SER A 251 -24.51 6.90 7.27
N GLY A 252 -25.18 7.88 7.87
CA GLY A 252 -24.96 9.30 7.58
C GLY A 252 -25.62 9.75 6.28
N SER A 253 -24.95 10.63 5.54
CA SER A 253 -25.44 11.14 4.26
C SER A 253 -25.46 10.04 3.19
N VAL A 254 -26.53 9.97 2.42
CA VAL A 254 -26.68 9.12 1.23
C VAL A 254 -26.62 9.95 -0.06
N GLU A 255 -26.06 11.16 0.03
CA GLU A 255 -25.85 12.02 -1.12
C GLU A 255 -24.89 11.36 -2.13
N VAL A 256 -25.16 11.59 -3.40
CA VAL A 256 -24.43 11.03 -4.52
C VAL A 256 -24.07 12.18 -5.47
N PRO A 257 -22.83 12.28 -5.95
CA PRO A 257 -22.46 13.31 -6.92
C PRO A 257 -23.26 13.15 -8.21
N HIS A 258 -23.51 14.25 -8.92
CA HIS A 258 -24.19 14.23 -10.20
C HIS A 258 -23.37 13.47 -11.25
N PHE A 259 -24.03 12.65 -12.05
CA PHE A 259 -23.41 11.86 -13.10
C PHE A 259 -23.66 12.45 -14.50
N SER A 260 -22.59 12.60 -15.26
CA SER A 260 -22.65 12.73 -16.71
C SER A 260 -22.74 11.35 -17.39
N LYS A 261 -23.03 11.35 -18.69
CA LYS A 261 -22.95 10.14 -19.53
C LYS A 261 -21.58 9.46 -19.45
N ILE A 262 -20.51 10.26 -19.32
CA ILE A 262 -19.13 9.77 -19.28
C ILE A 262 -18.86 9.07 -17.94
N SER A 263 -19.14 9.74 -16.81
CA SER A 263 -18.98 9.13 -15.48
C SER A 263 -19.87 7.91 -15.29
N ARG A 264 -21.10 7.89 -15.82
CA ARG A 264 -21.96 6.68 -15.80
C ARG A 264 -21.32 5.54 -16.58
N SER A 265 -20.77 5.82 -17.77
CA SER A 265 -20.08 4.81 -18.58
C SER A 265 -18.87 4.23 -17.84
N TYR A 266 -18.06 5.08 -17.19
CA TYR A 266 -16.96 4.62 -16.36
C TYR A 266 -17.43 3.73 -15.21
N LEU A 267 -18.49 4.14 -14.49
CA LEU A 267 -19.06 3.34 -13.40
C LEU A 267 -19.46 1.94 -13.87
N LEU A 268 -20.18 1.82 -15.00
CA LEU A 268 -20.57 0.52 -15.54
C LEU A 268 -19.37 -0.31 -16.01
N HIS A 269 -18.38 0.30 -16.65
CA HIS A 269 -17.15 -0.39 -17.05
C HIS A 269 -16.29 -0.87 -15.87
N ILE A 270 -16.42 -0.22 -14.71
CA ILE A 270 -15.76 -0.61 -13.47
C ILE A 270 -16.55 -1.74 -12.81
N GLY A 271 -17.88 -1.66 -12.81
CA GLY A 271 -18.76 -2.73 -12.33
C GLY A 271 -18.56 -4.05 -13.07
N ASN A 272 -18.36 -4.00 -14.39
CA ASN A 272 -18.11 -5.20 -15.21
C ASN A 272 -16.69 -5.80 -15.07
N LEU A 273 -15.87 -5.34 -14.13
CA LEU A 273 -14.60 -5.99 -13.81
C LEU A 273 -14.87 -7.20 -12.90
N ASP A 274 -14.01 -8.21 -12.92
CA ASP A 274 -14.13 -9.37 -12.03
C ASP A 274 -13.52 -9.06 -10.64
N TRP A 275 -14.32 -8.50 -9.74
CA TRP A 275 -13.92 -8.13 -8.38
C TRP A 275 -13.62 -9.32 -7.48
N THR A 276 -13.87 -10.56 -7.92
CA THR A 276 -13.37 -11.74 -7.20
C THR A 276 -11.84 -11.85 -7.23
N GLN A 277 -11.20 -11.21 -8.21
CA GLN A 277 -9.74 -11.20 -8.37
C GLN A 277 -9.05 -10.12 -7.54
N ILE A 278 -9.79 -9.23 -6.86
CA ILE A 278 -9.18 -8.16 -6.07
C ILE A 278 -8.38 -8.73 -4.89
N ASN A 279 -7.15 -8.25 -4.72
CA ASN A 279 -6.42 -8.59 -3.52
C ASN A 279 -6.96 -7.77 -2.33
N PRO A 280 -7.52 -8.41 -1.27
CA PRO A 280 -7.97 -7.69 -0.06
C PRO A 280 -6.88 -6.83 0.57
N ASP A 281 -5.62 -7.22 0.40
CA ASP A 281 -4.45 -6.53 0.95
C ASP A 281 -4.20 -5.19 0.24
N ILE A 282 -4.82 -4.97 -0.93
CA ILE A 282 -4.73 -3.76 -1.74
C ILE A 282 -6.01 -2.93 -1.65
N PHE A 283 -7.14 -3.53 -1.25
CA PHE A 283 -8.44 -2.86 -1.15
C PHE A 283 -8.35 -1.52 -0.44
N GLY A 284 -7.70 -1.49 0.72
CA GLY A 284 -7.55 -0.26 1.48
C GLY A 284 -6.60 0.76 0.84
N SER A 285 -5.54 0.29 0.18
CA SER A 285 -4.56 1.15 -0.52
C SER A 285 -5.09 1.69 -1.85
N MET A 286 -5.95 0.95 -2.53
CA MET A 286 -6.66 1.37 -3.74
C MET A 286 -7.56 2.57 -3.44
N ILE A 287 -8.34 2.48 -2.37
CA ILE A 287 -9.26 3.54 -1.97
C ILE A 287 -8.49 4.80 -1.54
N GLN A 288 -7.43 4.63 -0.75
CA GLN A 288 -6.57 5.75 -0.32
C GLN A 288 -5.90 6.46 -1.50
N ALA A 289 -5.43 5.70 -2.50
CA ALA A 289 -4.79 6.25 -3.71
C ALA A 289 -5.74 7.07 -4.58
N VAL A 290 -7.04 6.79 -4.55
CA VAL A 290 -8.06 7.59 -5.24
C VAL A 290 -8.39 8.85 -4.45
N ALA A 291 -8.44 8.76 -3.12
CA ALA A 291 -8.88 9.83 -2.24
C ALA A 291 -7.83 10.94 -1.99
N ASP A 292 -6.54 10.62 -1.88
CA ASP A 292 -5.50 11.58 -1.46
C ASP A 292 -4.81 12.29 -2.65
N ASP A 293 -4.90 13.63 -2.69
CA ASP A 293 -4.29 14.49 -3.71
C ASP A 293 -2.77 14.26 -3.84
N ASP A 294 -2.06 14.02 -2.72
CA ASP A 294 -0.60 13.81 -2.69
C ASP A 294 -0.21 12.39 -3.15
N GLU A 295 -1.09 11.40 -3.00
CA GLU A 295 -0.88 10.00 -3.38
C GLU A 295 -1.46 9.64 -4.76
N ARG A 296 -2.24 10.54 -5.40
CA ARG A 296 -2.78 10.34 -6.76
C ARG A 296 -1.71 10.32 -7.86
N GLY A 297 -0.53 10.90 -7.64
CA GLY A 297 0.59 10.81 -8.59
C GLY A 297 1.23 9.42 -8.69
N SER A 298 0.76 8.49 -7.85
CA SER A 298 1.37 7.20 -7.52
C SER A 298 0.28 6.16 -7.29
N LEU A 299 -0.74 6.17 -8.15
CA LEU A 299 -1.90 5.26 -8.19
C LEU A 299 -1.50 3.80 -7.95
N GLY A 300 -1.89 3.22 -6.80
CA GLY A 300 -1.56 1.84 -6.43
C GLY A 300 -0.10 1.60 -6.02
N MET A 301 0.71 2.66 -5.93
CA MET A 301 2.17 2.59 -5.88
C MET A 301 2.83 3.11 -4.60
N HIS A 302 2.05 3.56 -3.61
CA HIS A 302 2.53 3.75 -2.22
C HIS A 302 2.28 2.55 -1.30
N TYR A 303 1.81 1.42 -1.88
CA TYR A 303 1.53 0.21 -1.14
C TYR A 303 2.77 -0.35 -0.41
N THR A 304 2.63 -0.52 0.90
CA THR A 304 3.53 -1.33 1.72
C THR A 304 3.34 -2.80 1.33
N SER A 305 4.25 -3.34 0.52
CA SER A 305 4.08 -4.67 -0.07
C SER A 305 3.91 -5.79 0.95
N VAL A 306 3.12 -6.84 0.64
CA VAL A 306 3.01 -8.04 1.50
C VAL A 306 4.38 -8.54 1.97
N PRO A 307 5.40 -8.71 1.10
CA PRO A 307 6.74 -9.10 1.56
C PRO A 307 7.37 -8.12 2.57
N ASN A 308 7.13 -6.82 2.41
CA ASN A 308 7.64 -5.82 3.35
C ASN A 308 6.89 -5.83 4.69
N ILE A 309 5.58 -6.11 4.69
CA ILE A 309 4.79 -6.34 5.92
C ILE A 309 5.32 -7.58 6.64
N LEU A 310 5.54 -8.67 5.91
CA LEU A 310 6.02 -9.92 6.47
C LEU A 310 7.44 -9.79 7.06
N LYS A 311 8.32 -8.92 6.53
CA LYS A 311 9.60 -8.59 7.19
C LYS A 311 9.43 -8.00 8.60
N VAL A 312 8.27 -7.43 8.92
CA VAL A 312 7.94 -6.96 10.26
C VAL A 312 7.26 -8.08 11.05
N LEU A 313 6.18 -8.66 10.52
CA LEU A 313 5.31 -9.59 11.26
C LEU A 313 5.97 -10.96 11.53
N ASN A 314 6.76 -11.48 10.59
CA ASN A 314 7.46 -12.77 10.71
C ASN A 314 8.36 -12.81 11.94
N PRO A 315 9.41 -11.99 12.03
CA PRO A 315 10.29 -11.99 13.20
C PRO A 315 9.64 -11.40 14.46
N LEU A 316 8.54 -10.66 14.34
CA LEU A 316 7.79 -10.15 15.49
C LEU A 316 7.06 -11.26 16.22
N PHE A 317 6.26 -12.07 15.52
CA PHE A 317 5.50 -13.18 16.12
C PHE A 317 5.12 -14.34 15.19
N LEU A 318 4.95 -14.14 13.87
CA LEU A 318 4.45 -15.23 13.01
C LEU A 318 5.44 -16.39 12.89
N ASP A 319 6.76 -16.13 12.89
CA ASP A 319 7.79 -17.18 12.88
C ASP A 319 7.66 -18.08 14.11
N ASP A 320 7.42 -17.51 15.30
CA ASP A 320 7.22 -18.30 16.53
C ASP A 320 5.95 -19.15 16.43
N LEU A 321 4.86 -18.63 15.86
CA LEU A 321 3.64 -19.44 15.64
C LEU A 321 3.89 -20.59 14.66
N GLY A 322 4.62 -20.33 13.58
CA GLY A 322 5.03 -21.34 12.61
C GLY A 322 5.90 -22.43 13.24
N GLU A 323 6.94 -22.06 14.00
CA GLU A 323 7.79 -22.98 14.74
C GLU A 323 6.97 -23.82 15.74
N LYS A 324 6.02 -23.22 16.48
CA LYS A 324 5.14 -23.97 17.40
C LYS A 324 4.18 -24.91 16.69
N LEU A 325 3.72 -24.57 15.49
CA LEU A 325 2.89 -25.43 14.66
C LEU A 325 3.68 -26.64 14.15
N GLU A 326 4.92 -26.45 13.75
CA GLU A 326 5.84 -27.53 13.36
C GLU A 326 6.16 -28.45 14.55
N ASP A 327 6.55 -27.87 15.70
CA ASP A 327 6.83 -28.58 16.96
C ASP A 327 5.63 -29.37 17.50
N ALA A 328 4.42 -28.93 17.16
CA ALA A 328 3.19 -29.63 17.53
C ALA A 328 3.00 -30.92 16.72
N GLY A 329 3.47 -30.98 15.47
CA GLY A 329 3.22 -32.09 14.55
C GLY A 329 1.73 -32.42 14.47
N ASP A 330 1.38 -33.68 14.69
CA ASP A 330 0.00 -34.19 14.77
C ASP A 330 -0.51 -34.34 16.22
N ASN A 331 0.19 -33.78 17.20
CA ASN A 331 -0.22 -33.89 18.60
C ASN A 331 -1.44 -33.01 18.88
N ALA A 332 -2.61 -33.64 18.98
CA ALA A 332 -3.88 -32.95 19.22
C ALA A 332 -3.84 -31.95 20.39
N ARG A 333 -3.24 -32.29 21.53
CA ARG A 333 -3.20 -31.40 22.70
C ARG A 333 -2.33 -30.16 22.46
N LYS A 334 -1.16 -30.33 21.84
CA LYS A 334 -0.29 -29.21 21.48
C LYS A 334 -0.97 -28.28 20.46
N LEU A 335 -1.62 -28.86 19.45
CA LEU A 335 -2.37 -28.12 18.44
C LEU A 335 -3.52 -27.31 19.06
N LEU A 336 -4.29 -27.89 19.98
CA LEU A 336 -5.35 -27.18 20.70
C LEU A 336 -4.81 -26.02 21.55
N ASN A 337 -3.70 -26.25 22.25
CA ASN A 337 -3.05 -25.20 23.04
C ASN A 337 -2.57 -24.05 22.14
N LEU A 338 -2.04 -24.37 20.96
CA LEU A 338 -1.62 -23.35 19.99
C LEU A 338 -2.82 -22.56 19.46
N ARG A 339 -3.93 -23.21 19.10
CA ARG A 339 -5.16 -22.50 18.69
C ARG A 339 -5.67 -21.57 19.78
N ASN A 340 -5.74 -22.06 21.02
CA ASN A 340 -6.16 -21.25 22.18
C ASN A 340 -5.24 -20.05 22.44
N ARG A 341 -3.95 -20.15 22.11
CA ARG A 341 -2.99 -19.04 22.17
C ARG A 341 -3.26 -18.02 21.07
N ILE A 342 -3.38 -18.49 19.82
CA ILE A 342 -3.63 -17.63 18.64
C ILE A 342 -4.92 -16.83 18.80
N ALA A 343 -5.99 -17.45 19.30
CA ALA A 343 -7.27 -16.79 19.58
C ALA A 343 -7.15 -15.60 20.55
N ARG A 344 -6.08 -15.51 21.35
CA ARG A 344 -5.86 -14.44 22.32
C ARG A 344 -4.82 -13.41 21.87
N ILE A 345 -4.10 -13.64 20.77
CA ILE A 345 -3.10 -12.69 20.28
C ILE A 345 -3.79 -11.43 19.82
N ARG A 346 -3.24 -10.27 20.22
CA ARG A 346 -3.72 -8.94 19.83
C ARG A 346 -2.68 -8.25 18.97
N VAL A 347 -3.12 -7.65 17.88
CA VAL A 347 -2.26 -6.91 16.95
C VAL A 347 -2.72 -5.46 16.93
N PHE A 348 -1.80 -4.54 17.21
CA PHE A 348 -2.11 -3.12 17.32
C PHE A 348 -1.24 -2.29 16.37
N ASP A 349 -1.87 -1.53 15.47
CA ASP A 349 -1.19 -0.61 14.57
C ASP A 349 -1.56 0.86 14.87
N PRO A 350 -0.69 1.62 15.58
CA PRO A 350 -0.93 3.01 15.96
C PRO A 350 -0.69 4.02 14.82
N ALA A 351 -0.53 3.57 13.59
CA ALA A 351 -0.50 4.42 12.39
C ALA A 351 -0.98 3.58 11.19
N CYS A 352 -2.20 3.03 11.32
CA CYS A 352 -2.61 1.91 10.49
C CYS A 352 -2.89 2.26 9.03
N GLY A 353 -3.10 3.55 8.69
CA GLY A 353 -3.50 3.96 7.36
C GLY A 353 -4.74 3.18 6.94
N SER A 354 -4.65 2.50 5.81
CA SER A 354 -5.68 1.63 5.25
C SER A 354 -5.78 0.23 5.87
N GLY A 355 -5.01 -0.08 6.92
CA GLY A 355 -5.15 -1.30 7.72
C GLY A 355 -4.34 -2.51 7.25
N ASN A 356 -3.44 -2.36 6.27
CA ASN A 356 -2.74 -3.50 5.65
C ASN A 356 -1.99 -4.40 6.65
N PHE A 357 -1.30 -3.83 7.64
CA PHE A 357 -0.62 -4.65 8.66
C PHE A 357 -1.61 -5.53 9.44
N LEU A 358 -2.78 -4.99 9.76
CA LEU A 358 -3.84 -5.69 10.49
C LEU A 358 -4.45 -6.79 9.61
N VAL A 359 -4.76 -6.48 8.35
CA VAL A 359 -5.31 -7.43 7.36
C VAL A 359 -4.36 -8.60 7.13
N ILE A 360 -3.07 -8.34 6.88
CA ILE A 360 -2.08 -9.39 6.66
C ILE A 360 -1.88 -10.22 7.92
N ALA A 361 -1.78 -9.58 9.09
CA ALA A 361 -1.66 -10.31 10.35
C ALA A 361 -2.86 -11.25 10.57
N TYR A 362 -4.08 -10.77 10.32
CA TYR A 362 -5.29 -11.57 10.43
C TYR A 362 -5.28 -12.78 9.49
N LYS A 363 -5.01 -12.56 8.19
CA LYS A 363 -4.96 -13.64 7.19
C LYS A 363 -3.91 -14.69 7.53
N GLN A 364 -2.70 -14.28 7.92
CA GLN A 364 -1.63 -15.20 8.29
C GLN A 364 -1.98 -16.00 9.56
N MET A 365 -2.62 -15.37 10.55
CA MET A 365 -3.09 -16.09 11.73
C MET A 365 -4.23 -17.07 11.40
N ARG A 366 -5.16 -16.71 10.51
CA ARG A 366 -6.23 -17.59 10.02
C ARG A 366 -5.68 -18.79 9.24
N GLU A 367 -4.63 -18.61 8.45
CA GLU A 367 -3.95 -19.69 7.72
C GLU A 367 -3.33 -20.73 8.69
N ILE A 368 -2.66 -20.25 9.74
CA ILE A 368 -2.11 -21.11 10.79
C ILE A 368 -3.24 -21.84 11.54
N GLU A 369 -4.32 -21.13 11.90
CA GLU A 369 -5.50 -21.73 12.54
C GLU A 369 -6.15 -22.81 11.67
N ASN A 370 -6.33 -22.55 10.37
CA ASN A 370 -6.88 -23.54 9.46
C ASN A 370 -5.99 -24.79 9.38
N THR A 371 -4.67 -24.61 9.29
CA THR A 371 -3.73 -25.74 9.30
C THR A 371 -3.85 -26.56 10.59
N ILE A 372 -4.07 -25.91 11.74
CA ILE A 372 -4.36 -26.60 13.00
C ILE A 372 -5.66 -27.40 12.89
N ASN A 373 -6.72 -26.81 12.35
CA ASN A 373 -8.03 -27.45 12.18
C ASN A 373 -7.94 -28.68 11.25
N GLU A 374 -7.23 -28.58 10.13
CA GLU A 374 -6.99 -29.70 9.20
C GLU A 374 -6.28 -30.87 9.89
N ARG A 375 -5.16 -30.61 10.58
CA ARG A 375 -4.42 -31.65 11.31
C ARG A 375 -5.24 -32.28 12.43
N ARG A 376 -6.19 -31.53 12.99
CA ARG A 376 -7.14 -32.01 14.01
C ARG A 376 -8.38 -32.68 13.43
N ARG A 377 -8.56 -32.70 12.10
CA ARG A 377 -9.76 -33.20 11.39
C ARG A 377 -11.03 -32.42 11.73
N GLU A 378 -10.89 -31.11 11.89
CA GLU A 378 -11.94 -30.14 12.22
C GLU A 378 -12.13 -29.14 11.05
N VAL A 379 -12.08 -29.62 9.81
CA VAL A 379 -12.23 -28.79 8.59
C VAL A 379 -13.58 -28.08 8.58
N GLY A 380 -13.63 -26.82 8.12
CA GLY A 380 -14.85 -26.00 8.09
C GLY A 380 -15.24 -25.40 9.44
N ARG A 381 -14.41 -25.56 10.47
CA ARG A 381 -14.67 -24.95 11.79
C ARG A 381 -14.58 -23.41 11.71
N LYS A 382 -15.53 -22.73 12.35
CA LYS A 382 -15.50 -21.29 12.59
C LYS A 382 -14.22 -20.87 13.33
N SER A 383 -13.67 -19.71 12.97
CA SER A 383 -12.48 -19.15 13.62
C SER A 383 -12.74 -18.86 15.10
N ASP A 384 -11.76 -19.18 15.95
CA ASP A 384 -11.75 -18.76 17.35
C ASP A 384 -11.04 -17.38 17.51
N ILE A 385 -10.58 -16.74 16.41
CA ILE A 385 -9.87 -15.46 16.40
C ILE A 385 -10.85 -14.31 16.13
N PRO A 386 -11.18 -13.47 17.13
CA PRO A 386 -12.10 -12.35 16.89
C PRO A 386 -11.40 -11.17 16.21
N LEU A 387 -12.10 -10.47 15.32
CA LEU A 387 -11.64 -9.20 14.73
C LEU A 387 -11.32 -8.14 15.79
N THR A 388 -11.93 -8.22 16.97
CA THR A 388 -11.62 -7.32 18.09
C THR A 388 -10.20 -7.47 18.63
N ASN A 389 -9.43 -8.47 18.21
CA ASN A 389 -8.01 -8.56 18.56
C ASN A 389 -7.13 -7.63 17.71
N PHE A 390 -7.65 -7.09 16.60
CA PHE A 390 -6.93 -6.23 15.68
C PHE A 390 -7.36 -4.79 15.95
N ARG A 391 -6.39 -3.92 16.25
CA ARG A 391 -6.62 -2.53 16.68
C ARG A 391 -5.81 -1.58 15.81
N GLY A 392 -6.40 -0.45 15.45
CA GLY A 392 -5.73 0.59 14.67
C GLY A 392 -5.92 1.98 15.26
N ILE A 393 -4.94 2.87 15.07
CA ILE A 393 -5.16 4.32 15.15
C ILE A 393 -4.78 4.93 13.81
N GLU A 394 -5.67 5.73 13.25
CA GLU A 394 -5.42 6.48 12.02
C GLU A 394 -5.90 7.93 12.19
N LEU A 395 -5.09 8.89 11.75
CA LEU A 395 -5.37 10.31 11.89
C LEU A 395 -6.54 10.75 11.00
N ARG A 396 -6.65 10.15 9.82
CA ARG A 396 -7.64 10.51 8.80
C ARG A 396 -8.87 9.61 8.92
N ASP A 397 -10.01 10.24 9.15
CA ASP A 397 -11.28 9.55 9.37
C ASP A 397 -11.62 8.55 8.26
N PHE A 398 -11.52 8.98 7.01
CA PHE A 398 -11.75 8.10 5.88
C PHE A 398 -10.82 6.87 5.85
N SER A 399 -9.51 7.06 6.06
CA SER A 399 -8.56 5.95 6.09
C SER A 399 -8.87 4.97 7.22
N ALA A 400 -9.35 5.46 8.37
CA ALA A 400 -9.80 4.62 9.48
C ALA A 400 -11.02 3.76 9.10
N GLU A 401 -12.01 4.32 8.41
CA GLU A 401 -13.17 3.57 7.92
C GLU A 401 -12.76 2.48 6.92
N ILE A 402 -11.82 2.79 6.05
CA ILE A 402 -11.27 1.83 5.08
C ILE A 402 -10.52 0.69 5.74
N ALA A 403 -9.72 0.98 6.77
CA ALA A 403 -9.06 -0.06 7.55
C ALA A 403 -10.06 -1.00 8.23
N ARG A 404 -11.19 -0.46 8.71
CA ARG A 404 -12.28 -1.28 9.28
C ARG A 404 -12.89 -2.18 8.21
N LEU A 405 -13.25 -1.63 7.05
CA LEU A 405 -13.86 -2.39 5.96
C LEU A 405 -12.92 -3.49 5.44
N ALA A 406 -11.64 -3.19 5.27
CA ALA A 406 -10.64 -4.15 4.80
C ALA A 406 -10.51 -5.36 5.74
N LEU A 407 -10.61 -5.15 7.05
CA LEU A 407 -10.61 -6.25 8.03
C LEU A 407 -11.85 -7.14 7.94
N ILE A 408 -13.04 -6.56 7.74
CA ILE A 408 -14.29 -7.33 7.60
C ILE A 408 -14.25 -8.16 6.30
N ILE A 409 -13.78 -7.57 5.21
CA ILE A 409 -13.60 -8.28 3.94
C ILE A 409 -12.58 -9.41 4.09
N ALA A 410 -11.48 -9.18 4.81
CA ALA A 410 -10.49 -10.22 5.07
C ALA A 410 -11.07 -11.40 5.89
N GLU A 411 -11.92 -11.12 6.89
CA GLU A 411 -12.67 -12.16 7.62
C GLU A 411 -13.57 -12.97 6.69
N TYR A 412 -14.38 -12.29 5.88
CA TYR A 412 -15.26 -12.92 4.92
C TYR A 412 -14.51 -13.85 3.97
N GLN A 413 -13.44 -13.36 3.36
CA GLN A 413 -12.65 -14.16 2.41
C GLN A 413 -11.96 -15.36 3.07
N CYS A 414 -11.46 -15.22 4.30
CA CYS A 414 -10.96 -16.36 5.05
C CYS A 414 -12.08 -17.37 5.35
N ASP A 415 -13.30 -16.91 5.65
CA ASP A 415 -14.45 -17.79 5.88
C ASP A 415 -14.89 -18.51 4.59
N VAL A 416 -14.93 -17.82 3.45
CA VAL A 416 -15.16 -18.44 2.13
C VAL A 416 -14.10 -19.50 1.84
N LEU A 417 -12.82 -19.18 2.09
CA LEU A 417 -11.70 -20.08 1.80
C LEU A 417 -11.69 -21.33 2.69
N TYR A 418 -12.00 -21.20 3.98
CA TYR A 418 -11.82 -22.28 4.96
C TYR A 418 -13.11 -22.98 5.40
N ARG A 419 -14.28 -22.34 5.22
CA ARG A 419 -15.61 -22.87 5.58
C ARG A 419 -16.47 -23.11 4.35
N GLY A 420 -16.37 -22.23 3.36
CA GLY A 420 -17.13 -22.29 2.11
C GLY A 420 -18.19 -21.18 2.02
N GLN A 421 -18.55 -20.85 0.78
CA GLN A 421 -19.37 -19.68 0.42
C GLN A 421 -20.68 -19.55 1.21
N LYS A 422 -21.44 -20.63 1.31
CA LYS A 422 -22.80 -20.60 1.90
C LYS A 422 -22.80 -20.24 3.38
N GLU A 423 -21.79 -20.68 4.13
CA GLU A 423 -21.68 -20.46 5.57
C GLU A 423 -21.10 -19.08 5.88
N ALA A 424 -20.22 -18.58 5.03
CA ALA A 424 -19.67 -17.22 5.12
C ALA A 424 -20.77 -16.16 4.90
N LEU A 425 -21.61 -16.33 3.88
CA LEU A 425 -22.67 -15.37 3.54
C LEU A 425 -23.72 -15.18 4.65
N GLN A 426 -24.06 -16.25 5.38
CA GLN A 426 -25.04 -16.18 6.46
C GLN A 426 -24.58 -15.35 7.67
N GLU A 427 -23.26 -15.17 7.84
CA GLU A 427 -22.67 -14.46 8.97
C GLU A 427 -22.13 -13.07 8.59
N PHE A 428 -22.07 -12.73 7.30
CA PHE A 428 -21.41 -11.50 6.82
C PHE A 428 -22.26 -10.23 7.01
N LEU A 429 -23.57 -10.29 6.71
CA LEU A 429 -24.48 -9.15 6.86
C LEU A 429 -25.46 -9.35 8.03
N PRO A 430 -25.77 -8.30 8.80
CA PRO A 430 -25.26 -6.92 8.67
C PRO A 430 -23.84 -6.74 9.21
N LEU A 431 -23.13 -5.72 8.73
CA LEU A 431 -21.79 -5.39 9.18
C LEU A 431 -21.80 -4.98 10.66
N SER A 432 -20.81 -5.45 11.44
CA SER A 432 -20.69 -5.04 12.84
C SER A 432 -20.42 -3.55 12.98
N ALA A 433 -21.18 -2.86 13.85
CA ALA A 433 -20.94 -1.47 14.21
C ALA A 433 -19.77 -1.28 15.20
N GLN A 434 -19.13 -2.37 15.64
CA GLN A 434 -18.04 -2.32 16.60
C GLN A 434 -16.83 -1.59 16.00
N ASN A 435 -16.30 -0.61 16.73
CA ASN A 435 -15.20 0.21 16.23
C ASN A 435 -13.86 -0.27 16.80
N TRP A 436 -13.09 -1.00 15.99
CA TRP A 436 -11.75 -1.45 16.32
C TRP A 436 -10.62 -0.60 15.70
N ILE A 437 -10.97 0.39 14.87
CA ILE A 437 -10.03 1.38 14.32
C ILE A 437 -10.41 2.75 14.86
N THR A 438 -9.53 3.34 15.68
CA THR A 438 -9.77 4.66 16.26
C THR A 438 -9.29 5.76 15.33
N CYS A 439 -10.20 6.65 14.93
CA CYS A 439 -9.85 7.89 14.25
C CYS A 439 -9.24 8.89 15.26
N GLY A 440 -7.99 9.31 15.07
CA GLY A 440 -7.35 10.35 15.84
C GLY A 440 -5.82 10.32 15.83
N ASN A 441 -5.20 11.26 16.56
CA ASN A 441 -3.74 11.39 16.59
C ASN A 441 -3.11 10.43 17.62
N ALA A 442 -2.42 9.40 17.13
CA ALA A 442 -1.78 8.40 17.97
C ALA A 442 -0.75 8.94 18.98
N LEU A 443 -0.08 10.06 18.70
CA LEU A 443 0.86 10.67 19.64
C LEU A 443 0.17 11.39 20.81
N ARG A 444 -1.13 11.73 20.66
CA ARG A 444 -1.94 12.39 21.70
C ARG A 444 -2.82 11.43 22.47
N LEU A 445 -3.35 10.42 21.79
CA LEU A 445 -4.27 9.44 22.38
C LEU A 445 -3.56 8.52 23.38
N ASP A 446 -4.27 8.10 24.42
CA ASP A 446 -3.79 7.07 25.34
C ASP A 446 -3.94 5.68 24.70
N TRP A 447 -2.81 5.01 24.48
CA TRP A 447 -2.83 3.67 23.88
C TRP A 447 -3.37 2.61 24.85
N LEU A 448 -3.28 2.86 26.16
CA LEU A 448 -3.82 1.95 27.17
C LEU A 448 -5.34 2.03 27.25
N SER A 449 -5.99 3.12 26.81
CA SER A 449 -7.45 3.13 26.71
C SER A 449 -7.95 2.46 25.43
N ILE A 450 -7.18 2.55 24.34
CA ILE A 450 -7.56 2.01 23.02
C ILE A 450 -7.27 0.51 22.91
N CYS A 451 -6.13 0.08 23.45
CA CYS A 451 -5.71 -1.31 23.50
C CYS A 451 -5.32 -1.66 24.93
N PRO A 452 -6.29 -1.84 25.85
CA PRO A 452 -5.99 -1.95 27.27
C PRO A 452 -5.11 -3.14 27.63
N PRO A 453 -4.20 -2.99 28.60
CA PRO A 453 -3.53 -4.12 29.21
C PRO A 453 -4.56 -4.96 29.97
N THR A 454 -4.19 -6.19 30.26
CA THR A 454 -5.04 -7.14 30.98
C THR A 454 -5.55 -6.58 32.33
N GLY A 455 -6.84 -6.78 32.64
CA GLY A 455 -7.37 -6.77 34.01
C GLY A 455 -7.54 -5.42 34.71
N THR A 456 -7.46 -4.27 34.03
CA THR A 456 -7.81 -2.97 34.63
C THR A 456 -8.90 -2.29 33.82
N GLY A 457 -10.13 -2.37 34.31
CA GLY A 457 -11.20 -1.48 33.86
C GLY A 457 -10.78 -0.03 34.13
N VAL A 458 -10.58 0.75 33.08
CA VAL A 458 -10.30 2.18 33.20
C VAL A 458 -11.49 2.93 32.63
N LYS A 459 -12.12 3.73 33.49
CA LYS A 459 -13.11 4.73 33.13
C LYS A 459 -12.44 5.84 32.34
N TYR A 460 -13.06 6.23 31.23
CA TYR A 460 -12.76 7.47 30.52
C TYR A 460 -12.77 8.64 31.51
N LEU A 461 -11.66 9.36 31.59
CA LEU A 461 -11.59 10.69 32.19
C LEU A 461 -10.86 11.55 31.17
N ALA A 462 -11.62 12.18 30.29
CA ALA A 462 -11.14 13.30 29.51
C ALA A 462 -11.19 14.53 30.43
N ASP A 463 -10.03 15.13 30.68
CA ASP A 463 -9.93 16.50 31.17
C ASP A 463 -10.29 17.42 30.00
N ASP A 464 -11.58 17.71 29.82
CA ASP A 464 -11.97 18.95 29.17
C ASP A 464 -13.28 19.49 29.73
N LEU A 465 -13.26 20.78 30.06
CA LEU A 465 -14.22 21.47 30.92
C LEU A 465 -15.50 21.89 30.19
N PHE A 466 -15.84 21.26 29.06
CA PHE A 466 -17.07 21.49 28.31
C PHE A 466 -17.54 20.18 27.67
N GLU A 467 -18.71 19.74 28.13
CA GLU A 467 -19.39 18.51 27.75
C GLU A 467 -19.73 18.47 26.25
N THR A 468 -19.12 17.51 25.55
CA THR A 468 -19.86 16.67 24.60
C THR A 468 -19.44 15.23 24.86
N GLU A 469 -20.34 14.46 25.49
CA GLU A 469 -20.17 13.02 25.65
C GLU A 469 -20.12 12.40 24.24
N LEU A 470 -18.92 11.97 23.82
CA LEU A 470 -18.82 11.01 22.73
C LEU A 470 -19.36 9.68 23.29
N GLU A 471 -20.66 9.42 23.10
CA GLU A 471 -21.27 8.10 23.32
C GLU A 471 -20.65 7.09 22.34
N GLN A 472 -19.44 6.61 22.64
CA GLN A 472 -18.90 5.42 22.00
C GLN A 472 -19.27 4.21 22.88
N PRO A 473 -19.96 3.19 22.33
CA PRO A 473 -20.36 2.02 23.12
C PRO A 473 -19.13 1.29 23.66
N GLN A 474 -19.09 1.09 24.98
CA GLN A 474 -18.10 0.24 25.65
C GLN A 474 -18.36 -1.21 25.24
N ILE A 475 -17.46 -1.79 24.44
CA ILE A 475 -17.49 -3.20 24.05
C ILE A 475 -16.75 -3.99 25.13
N ASP A 476 -17.43 -4.92 25.81
CA ASP A 476 -16.80 -5.91 26.68
C ASP A 476 -15.94 -6.88 25.83
N PHE A 477 -14.67 -7.07 26.18
CA PHE A 477 -13.70 -7.80 25.36
C PHE A 477 -13.63 -9.30 25.71
N GLU A 478 -13.95 -10.18 24.75
CA GLU A 478 -14.01 -11.64 24.98
C GLU A 478 -12.65 -12.33 25.23
N ASN A 479 -11.51 -11.65 24.99
CA ASN A 479 -10.16 -12.23 25.08
C ASN A 479 -9.17 -11.40 25.91
N GLU A 480 -9.61 -10.84 27.04
CA GLU A 480 -8.73 -10.22 28.04
C GLU A 480 -7.68 -11.23 28.56
N GLY A 481 -6.44 -11.19 28.05
CA GLY A 481 -5.39 -12.08 28.57
C GLY A 481 -4.21 -12.43 27.67
N GLY A 482 -4.18 -12.01 26.41
CA GLY A 482 -3.18 -12.50 25.45
C GLY A 482 -2.02 -11.57 25.11
N GLU A 483 -1.05 -12.15 24.40
CA GLU A 483 0.15 -11.49 23.89
C GLU A 483 -0.22 -10.32 22.97
N THR A 484 0.45 -9.17 23.12
CA THR A 484 0.19 -7.98 22.30
C THR A 484 1.38 -7.67 21.41
N TYR A 485 1.14 -7.49 20.12
CA TYR A 485 2.15 -7.12 19.15
C TYR A 485 1.79 -5.78 18.53
N VAL A 486 2.65 -4.78 18.73
CA VAL A 486 2.46 -3.46 18.12
C VAL A 486 3.29 -3.37 16.85
N CYS A 487 2.68 -3.10 15.71
CA CYS A 487 3.38 -3.06 14.44
C CYS A 487 2.86 -1.94 13.55
N GLY A 488 3.65 -1.51 12.58
CA GLY A 488 3.16 -0.55 11.60
C GLY A 488 4.25 0.19 10.86
N ASN A 489 3.81 1.16 10.07
CA ASN A 489 4.68 2.03 9.29
C ASN A 489 4.35 3.52 9.60
N PRO A 490 4.78 4.05 10.75
CA PRO A 490 4.43 5.41 11.14
C PRO A 490 5.12 6.47 10.26
N PRO A 491 4.60 7.71 10.18
CA PRO A 491 5.15 8.74 9.30
C PRO A 491 6.56 9.20 9.72
N TYR A 492 7.46 9.37 8.74
CA TYR A 492 8.82 9.89 8.97
C TYR A 492 8.94 11.35 8.49
N LYS A 493 9.38 12.24 9.37
CA LYS A 493 9.65 13.64 9.05
C LYS A 493 10.87 14.11 9.84
N GLY A 494 11.94 14.39 9.12
CA GLY A 494 13.15 14.97 9.70
C GLY A 494 12.88 16.36 10.28
N THR A 495 13.71 16.80 11.24
CA THR A 495 13.54 18.02 12.05
C THR A 495 13.16 19.29 11.27
N LYS A 496 13.69 19.46 10.05
CA LYS A 496 13.45 20.65 9.21
C LYS A 496 12.07 20.65 8.54
N ASN A 497 11.48 19.46 8.34
CA ASN A 497 10.24 19.28 7.59
C ASN A 497 9.02 19.09 8.50
N GLN A 498 9.22 19.05 9.82
CA GLN A 498 8.15 18.95 10.80
C GLN A 498 7.40 20.28 10.96
N THR A 499 6.07 20.20 11.03
CA THR A 499 5.20 21.32 11.37
C THR A 499 5.39 21.74 12.84
N LYS A 500 4.83 22.90 13.22
CA LYS A 500 4.86 23.35 14.62
C LYS A 500 4.13 22.37 15.55
N GLN A 501 2.99 21.86 15.10
CA GLN A 501 2.17 20.91 15.83
C GLN A 501 2.90 19.57 16.07
N GLU A 502 3.54 19.02 15.04
CA GLU A 502 4.32 17.77 15.15
C GLU A 502 5.49 17.91 16.14
N LYS A 503 6.12 19.11 16.20
CA LYS A 503 7.17 19.41 17.19
C LYS A 503 6.63 19.50 18.62
N GLU A 504 5.42 20.03 18.78
CA GLU A 504 4.75 20.08 20.08
C GLU A 504 4.35 18.68 20.57
N GLU A 505 3.94 17.81 19.67
CA GLU A 505 3.62 16.40 19.96
C GLU A 505 4.87 15.63 20.41
N LEU A 506 5.99 15.76 19.68
CA LEU A 506 7.27 15.19 20.13
C LEU A 506 7.72 15.76 21.48
N LYS A 507 7.51 17.06 21.71
CA LYS A 507 7.83 17.70 23.00
C LYS A 507 7.00 17.09 24.13
N ALA A 508 5.69 16.92 23.93
CA ALA A 508 4.79 16.36 24.94
C ALA A 508 5.25 14.96 25.39
N ILE A 509 5.69 14.13 24.45
CA ILE A 509 6.14 12.76 24.74
C ILE A 509 7.56 12.73 25.32
N CYS A 510 8.51 13.42 24.67
CA CYS A 510 9.93 13.20 24.90
C CYS A 510 10.57 14.18 25.92
N SER A 511 9.91 15.29 26.26
CA SER A 511 10.51 16.33 27.13
C SER A 511 10.79 15.86 28.56
N GLN A 512 10.06 14.85 29.04
CA GLN A 512 10.31 14.19 30.33
C GLN A 512 11.63 13.39 30.33
N TYR A 513 12.11 12.94 29.16
CA TYR A 513 13.31 12.10 29.04
C TYR A 513 14.55 12.87 28.57
N THR A 514 14.38 13.90 27.74
CA THR A 514 15.52 14.65 27.18
C THR A 514 15.15 16.09 26.85
N LYS A 515 16.11 17.01 26.96
CA LYS A 515 15.95 18.39 26.45
C LYS A 515 16.24 18.51 24.95
N LYS A 516 16.80 17.47 24.33
CA LYS A 516 17.18 17.43 22.91
C LYS A 516 16.07 16.85 22.01
N TYR A 517 14.82 16.75 22.49
CA TYR A 517 13.71 16.18 21.72
C TYR A 517 13.51 16.84 20.34
N GLY A 518 13.83 18.12 20.23
CA GLY A 518 13.69 18.87 18.98
C GLY A 518 14.60 18.41 17.84
N SER A 519 15.59 17.55 18.08
CA SER A 519 16.42 16.95 17.03
C SER A 519 15.95 15.57 16.56
N LEU A 520 14.91 15.02 17.18
CA LEU A 520 14.39 13.70 16.81
C LEU A 520 13.58 13.77 15.50
N ASP A 521 13.60 12.67 14.74
CA ASP A 521 12.62 12.45 13.68
C ASP A 521 11.21 12.29 14.29
N TYR A 522 10.18 12.64 13.53
CA TYR A 522 8.80 12.50 13.98
C TYR A 522 8.42 11.05 14.32
N VAL A 523 8.96 10.07 13.58
CA VAL A 523 8.72 8.63 13.85
C VAL A 523 9.20 8.21 15.26
N ALA A 524 10.15 8.93 15.86
CA ALA A 524 10.64 8.64 17.20
C ALA A 524 9.53 8.71 18.27
N GLY A 525 8.49 9.51 18.06
CA GLY A 525 7.34 9.59 18.95
C GLY A 525 6.64 8.24 19.12
N TRP A 526 6.47 7.47 18.04
CA TRP A 526 5.86 6.14 18.08
C TRP A 526 6.74 5.12 18.83
N PHE A 527 8.06 5.18 18.66
CA PHE A 527 8.97 4.31 19.43
C PHE A 527 8.89 4.57 20.93
N VAL A 528 8.83 5.84 21.35
CA VAL A 528 8.70 6.19 22.77
C VAL A 528 7.33 5.81 23.31
N LYS A 529 6.24 6.10 22.58
CA LYS A 529 4.88 5.68 22.98
C LYS A 529 4.72 4.17 23.07
N ALA A 530 5.29 3.41 22.14
CA ALA A 530 5.28 1.95 22.20
C ALA A 530 6.10 1.41 23.38
N ALA A 531 7.24 2.03 23.69
CA ALA A 531 8.03 1.68 24.87
C ALA A 531 7.29 1.99 26.19
N GLU A 532 6.57 3.10 26.27
CA GLU A 532 5.71 3.45 27.41
C GLU A 532 4.54 2.46 27.55
N TYR A 533 3.89 2.12 26.43
CA TYR A 533 2.83 1.12 26.39
C TYR A 533 3.33 -0.27 26.85
N ALA A 534 4.48 -0.71 26.33
CA ALA A 534 5.13 -1.97 26.69
C ALA A 534 5.69 -1.99 28.12
N LYS A 535 5.72 -0.87 28.83
CA LYS A 535 6.06 -0.85 30.27
C LYS A 535 4.89 -1.37 31.12
N ASN A 536 3.67 -1.07 30.71
CA ASN A 536 2.45 -1.41 31.44
C ASN A 536 1.73 -2.64 30.84
N ASN A 537 2.15 -3.09 29.67
CA ASN A 537 1.63 -4.28 29.00
C ASN A 537 2.79 -5.19 28.55
N LYS A 538 2.57 -6.52 28.53
CA LYS A 538 3.50 -7.44 27.85
C LYS A 538 3.31 -7.29 26.34
N ALA A 539 4.06 -6.37 25.77
CA ALA A 539 3.98 -6.05 24.36
C ALA A 539 5.37 -6.01 23.71
N ASP A 540 5.50 -6.74 22.61
CA ASP A 540 6.60 -6.58 21.66
C ASP A 540 6.15 -5.62 20.57
N PHE A 541 7.07 -4.86 20.00
CA PHE A 541 6.72 -3.96 18.92
C PHE A 541 7.78 -3.87 17.84
N ALA A 542 7.34 -3.65 16.59
CA ALA A 542 8.25 -3.44 15.48
C ALA A 542 7.71 -2.40 14.50
N PHE A 543 8.55 -1.42 14.16
CA PHE A 543 8.18 -0.39 13.20
C PHE A 543 9.14 -0.33 12.02
N VAL A 544 8.57 -0.01 10.86
CA VAL A 544 9.31 0.50 9.72
C VAL A 544 9.70 1.96 10.04
N SER A 545 10.93 2.35 9.71
CA SER A 545 11.42 3.70 10.01
C SER A 545 12.48 4.16 9.01
N THR A 546 12.67 5.48 8.89
CA THR A 546 13.90 6.03 8.32
C THR A 546 15.14 5.44 9.02
N ASN A 547 16.18 5.13 8.25
CA ASN A 547 17.45 4.64 8.79
C ASN A 547 18.17 5.65 9.69
N SER A 548 17.76 6.92 9.64
CA SER A 548 18.36 7.98 10.45
C SER A 548 18.19 7.77 11.96
N ILE A 549 17.16 7.06 12.43
CA ILE A 549 17.00 6.77 13.88
C ILE A 549 18.12 5.86 14.44
N CYS A 550 18.83 5.14 13.56
CA CYS A 550 19.98 4.30 13.87
C CYS A 550 21.31 4.92 13.39
N GLN A 551 21.32 6.22 13.04
CA GLN A 551 22.50 6.90 12.51
C GLN A 551 22.71 8.29 13.15
N GLY A 552 23.95 8.76 13.12
CA GLY A 552 24.29 10.16 13.43
C GLY A 552 23.76 10.67 14.78
N GLY A 553 23.22 11.89 14.77
CA GLY A 553 22.79 12.62 15.98
C GLY A 553 21.48 12.15 16.60
N GLN A 554 20.70 11.29 15.92
CA GLN A 554 19.47 10.72 16.46
C GLN A 554 19.77 9.68 17.54
N VAL A 555 20.79 8.86 17.31
CA VAL A 555 21.14 7.73 18.18
C VAL A 555 21.38 8.11 19.64
N PRO A 556 22.25 9.10 19.95
CA PRO A 556 22.51 9.51 21.32
C PRO A 556 21.34 10.24 22.00
N VAL A 557 20.22 10.46 21.30
CA VAL A 557 19.02 11.07 21.88
C VAL A 557 17.92 10.03 22.08
N LEU A 558 17.58 9.25 21.05
CA LEU A 558 16.45 8.32 21.10
C LEU A 558 16.76 7.06 21.92
N TRP A 559 17.86 6.38 21.64
CA TRP A 559 18.12 5.05 22.20
C TRP A 559 18.36 5.02 23.71
N PRO A 560 18.99 6.03 24.33
CA PRO A 560 19.03 6.11 25.79
C PRO A 560 17.63 6.13 26.42
N ILE A 561 16.65 6.75 25.76
CA ILE A 561 15.26 6.76 26.22
C ILE A 561 14.67 5.35 26.15
N LEU A 562 14.78 4.70 24.98
CA LEU A 562 14.22 3.36 24.77
C LEU A 562 14.84 2.32 25.72
N PHE A 563 16.17 2.31 25.85
CA PHE A 563 16.87 1.44 26.78
C PHE A 563 16.56 1.77 28.25
N GLY A 564 16.42 3.06 28.59
CA GLY A 564 15.98 3.51 29.90
C GLY A 564 14.55 3.06 30.25
N LEU A 565 13.69 2.90 29.24
CA LEU A 565 12.35 2.31 29.36
C LEU A 565 12.37 0.77 29.36
N GLY A 566 13.54 0.15 29.45
CA GLY A 566 13.70 -1.30 29.55
C GLY A 566 13.66 -2.05 28.22
N GLN A 567 13.59 -1.34 27.10
CA GLN A 567 13.49 -1.95 25.78
C GLN A 567 14.84 -2.52 25.32
N LYS A 568 14.78 -3.61 24.55
CA LYS A 568 15.93 -4.26 23.92
C LYS A 568 15.57 -4.60 22.49
N ILE A 569 16.52 -4.47 21.57
CA ILE A 569 16.33 -4.90 20.19
C ILE A 569 16.14 -6.42 20.16
N LYS A 570 14.99 -6.89 19.65
CA LYS A 570 14.65 -8.29 19.40
C LYS A 570 15.17 -8.74 18.04
N PHE A 571 14.88 -7.93 17.03
CA PHE A 571 15.39 -8.12 15.67
C PHE A 571 15.52 -6.78 14.95
N ALA A 572 16.25 -6.75 13.86
CA ALA A 572 16.27 -5.60 12.97
C ALA A 572 16.61 -5.97 11.52
N TYR A 573 16.10 -5.20 10.57
CA TYR A 573 16.57 -5.20 9.18
C TYR A 573 17.50 -4.01 8.97
N HIS A 574 18.67 -4.27 8.37
CA HIS A 574 19.54 -3.22 7.82
C HIS A 574 18.84 -2.42 6.74
N SER A 575 19.45 -1.28 6.38
CA SER A 575 18.91 -0.40 5.34
C SER A 575 18.63 -1.16 4.05
N PHE A 576 17.36 -1.18 3.63
CA PHE A 576 16.93 -1.70 2.34
C PHE A 576 16.02 -0.69 1.66
N LYS A 577 15.89 -0.82 0.34
CA LYS A 577 14.93 0.01 -0.40
C LYS A 577 13.52 -0.47 -0.09
N TRP A 578 12.74 0.39 0.55
CA TRP A 578 11.31 0.26 0.62
C TRP A 578 10.74 0.58 -0.76
N GLN A 579 10.74 -0.44 -1.62
CA GLN A 579 10.08 -0.35 -2.91
C GLN A 579 8.59 -0.52 -2.68
N ASN A 580 7.90 0.62 -2.71
CA ASN A 580 6.51 0.62 -3.15
C ASN A 580 6.54 0.64 -4.69
N LEU A 581 5.47 0.20 -5.34
CA LEU A 581 5.44 -0.11 -6.78
C LEU A 581 5.67 1.10 -7.74
N ALA A 582 6.12 2.26 -7.25
CA ALA A 582 6.09 3.58 -7.90
C ALA A 582 7.05 3.82 -9.08
N SER A 583 6.59 4.74 -9.95
CA SER A 583 7.09 5.18 -11.26
C SER A 583 8.57 5.56 -11.30
N ASN A 584 9.15 5.96 -10.16
CA ASN A 584 10.49 6.52 -10.12
C ASN A 584 11.58 5.59 -9.58
N ASN A 585 11.28 4.33 -9.21
CA ASN A 585 12.29 3.40 -8.66
C ASN A 585 13.08 3.98 -7.46
N ALA A 586 12.61 5.09 -6.91
CA ALA A 586 13.18 5.84 -5.80
C ALA A 586 12.55 5.27 -4.53
N GLY A 587 12.83 4.00 -4.26
CA GLY A 587 12.48 3.40 -2.98
C GLY A 587 13.13 4.22 -1.87
N VAL A 588 12.34 4.60 -0.87
CA VAL A 588 12.87 5.25 0.34
C VAL A 588 13.71 4.20 1.06
N THR A 589 14.93 4.55 1.44
CA THR A 589 15.75 3.64 2.23
C THR A 589 15.22 3.61 3.66
N VAL A 590 14.74 2.47 4.10
CA VAL A 590 14.18 2.26 5.45
C VAL A 590 14.94 1.18 6.19
N ILE A 591 14.65 1.07 7.47
CA ILE A 591 14.99 -0.05 8.34
C ILE A 591 13.70 -0.59 8.98
N VAL A 592 13.78 -1.80 9.53
CA VAL A 592 12.77 -2.34 10.46
C VAL A 592 13.47 -2.61 11.78
N VAL A 593 12.87 -2.18 12.89
CA VAL A 593 13.43 -2.41 14.23
C VAL A 593 12.34 -2.99 15.13
N GLY A 594 12.56 -4.22 15.59
CA GLY A 594 11.73 -4.88 16.59
C GLY A 594 12.34 -4.78 17.98
N LEU A 595 11.53 -4.40 18.96
CA LEU A 595 11.90 -4.19 20.35
C LEU A 595 11.01 -5.04 21.27
N THR A 596 11.55 -5.41 22.42
CA THR A 596 10.86 -6.14 23.49
C THR A 596 11.34 -5.63 24.84
N ASN A 597 10.54 -5.88 25.88
CA ASN A 597 10.97 -5.80 27.28
C ASN A 597 11.42 -7.17 27.85
N GLU A 598 11.29 -8.25 27.09
CA GLU A 598 11.63 -9.61 27.51
C GLU A 598 13.13 -9.93 27.40
N VAL A 599 13.55 -11.00 28.07
CA VAL A 599 14.92 -11.51 27.98
C VAL A 599 15.03 -12.40 26.74
N ILE A 600 15.85 -11.97 25.78
CA ILE A 600 16.10 -12.70 24.54
C ILE A 600 17.50 -13.31 24.56
N ASN A 601 17.59 -14.60 24.28
CA ASN A 601 18.87 -15.32 24.22
C ASN A 601 19.60 -15.13 22.88
N ARG A 602 18.88 -14.95 21.77
CA ARG A 602 19.47 -14.68 20.45
C ARG A 602 18.64 -13.68 19.66
N LYS A 603 19.26 -12.58 19.28
CA LYS A 603 18.68 -11.51 18.46
C LYS A 603 18.95 -11.80 16.99
N ARG A 604 18.05 -11.37 16.11
CA ARG A 604 18.10 -11.62 14.66
C ARG A 604 18.37 -10.33 13.91
N LEU A 605 19.40 -10.29 13.09
CA LEU A 605 19.75 -9.16 12.25
C LEU A 605 19.69 -9.58 10.79
N PHE A 606 18.89 -8.89 9.99
CA PHE A 606 18.65 -9.21 8.60
C PHE A 606 19.31 -8.21 7.66
N GLN A 607 19.87 -8.71 6.57
CA GLN A 607 20.42 -7.90 5.50
C GLN A 607 19.83 -8.34 4.16
N VAL A 608 19.17 -7.41 3.47
CA VAL A 608 18.63 -7.65 2.13
C VAL A 608 19.77 -7.49 1.12
N VAL A 609 20.09 -8.56 0.38
CA VAL A 609 21.17 -8.54 -0.62
C VAL A 609 20.58 -8.60 -2.01
N SER A 610 20.92 -7.59 -2.83
CA SER A 610 20.52 -7.49 -4.23
C SER A 610 20.77 -8.82 -4.95
N ASN A 611 19.72 -9.43 -5.51
CA ASN A 611 19.75 -10.66 -6.32
C ASN A 611 20.07 -11.99 -5.59
N SER A 612 20.19 -12.01 -4.26
CA SER A 612 20.54 -13.25 -3.51
C SER A 612 19.64 -13.53 -2.30
N GLY A 613 18.58 -12.73 -2.10
CA GLY A 613 17.61 -12.93 -1.03
C GLY A 613 17.97 -12.21 0.26
N GLU A 614 17.60 -12.80 1.40
CA GLU A 614 17.81 -12.23 2.72
C GLU A 614 18.86 -13.04 3.49
N LEU A 615 19.82 -12.35 4.10
CA LEU A 615 20.79 -12.96 5.01
C LEU A 615 20.36 -12.71 6.46
N GLU A 616 20.28 -13.77 7.25
CA GLU A 616 20.02 -13.70 8.69
C GLU A 616 21.30 -13.95 9.50
N LEU A 617 21.62 -13.01 10.40
CA LEU A 617 22.67 -13.13 11.40
C LEU A 617 22.05 -13.24 12.80
N LYS A 618 22.42 -14.28 13.55
CA LYS A 618 22.05 -14.44 14.96
C LYS A 618 23.18 -13.94 15.87
N THR A 619 22.86 -13.06 16.81
CA THR A 619 23.84 -12.46 17.74
C THR A 619 23.24 -12.21 19.11
N ASP A 620 24.08 -12.16 20.15
CA ASP A 620 23.63 -11.90 21.52
C ASP A 620 23.32 -10.40 21.74
N ILE A 621 24.01 -9.52 21.01
CA ILE A 621 23.89 -8.06 21.15
C ILE A 621 23.68 -7.43 19.78
N ILE A 622 22.60 -6.66 19.66
CA ILE A 622 22.39 -5.69 18.59
C ILE A 622 22.29 -4.33 19.30
N GLY A 623 23.19 -3.41 18.96
CA GLY A 623 23.15 -2.04 19.47
C GLY A 623 22.32 -1.09 18.61
N PRO A 624 22.29 0.18 19.00
CA PRO A 624 21.41 1.19 18.38
C PRO A 624 21.81 1.57 16.94
N TYR A 625 23.03 1.23 16.53
CA TYR A 625 23.49 1.38 15.14
C TYR A 625 23.21 0.15 14.27
N LEU A 626 22.48 -0.84 14.79
CA LEU A 626 22.23 -2.14 14.16
C LEU A 626 23.52 -2.92 13.84
N ILE A 627 24.56 -2.71 14.64
CA ILE A 627 25.84 -3.41 14.53
C ILE A 627 25.83 -4.59 15.51
N PRO A 628 26.17 -5.82 15.06
CA PRO A 628 26.24 -6.97 15.96
C PRO A 628 27.42 -6.83 16.94
N GLY A 629 27.21 -7.22 18.19
CA GLY A 629 28.25 -7.32 19.21
C GLY A 629 28.66 -6.01 19.90
N SER A 630 27.98 -4.90 19.65
CA SER A 630 28.25 -3.62 20.32
C SER A 630 26.96 -2.87 20.61
N ASP A 631 26.82 -2.36 21.83
CA ASP A 631 25.75 -1.47 22.31
C ASP A 631 26.25 -0.03 22.58
N VAL A 632 27.49 0.26 22.20
CA VAL A 632 28.13 1.56 22.44
C VAL A 632 27.40 2.67 21.67
N ILE A 633 27.09 3.76 22.38
CA ILE A 633 26.51 4.99 21.83
C ILE A 633 27.60 6.03 21.66
N VAL A 634 27.71 6.63 20.47
CA VAL A 634 28.65 7.71 20.19
C VAL A 634 27.94 9.05 20.34
N GLU A 635 28.42 9.88 21.26
CA GLU A 635 27.87 11.21 21.51
C GLU A 635 28.61 12.30 20.71
N GLY A 636 27.87 13.32 20.28
CA GLY A 636 28.43 14.49 19.62
C GLY A 636 29.36 15.29 20.55
N ARG A 637 30.56 15.62 20.05
CA ARG A 637 31.55 16.44 20.75
C ARG A 637 31.99 17.63 19.92
N THR A 638 32.26 18.75 20.59
CA THR A 638 32.80 19.97 19.96
C THR A 638 34.32 19.99 19.90
N LYS A 639 35.00 19.04 20.54
CA LYS A 639 36.46 18.89 20.54
C LYS A 639 36.84 17.41 20.31
N PRO A 640 37.89 17.12 19.53
CA PRO A 640 38.39 15.76 19.35
C PRO A 640 38.77 15.09 20.67
N ILE A 641 38.60 13.76 20.73
CA ILE A 641 39.08 12.93 21.86
C ILE A 641 40.54 12.51 21.71
N SER A 642 41.01 12.45 20.47
CA SER A 642 42.38 12.09 20.11
C SER A 642 43.20 13.34 19.83
N ASP A 643 44.51 13.19 19.81
CA ASP A 643 45.46 14.26 19.46
C ASP A 643 45.44 14.52 17.94
N ILE A 644 44.38 15.16 17.48
CA ILE A 644 44.16 15.56 16.08
C ILE A 644 43.68 17.01 16.01
N SER A 645 43.98 17.67 14.90
CA SER A 645 43.55 19.06 14.67
C SER A 645 42.03 19.21 14.72
N PRO A 646 41.50 20.30 15.32
CA PRO A 646 40.07 20.62 15.25
C PRO A 646 39.59 20.75 13.80
N MET A 647 38.40 20.23 13.54
CA MET A 647 37.71 20.39 12.27
C MET A 647 36.78 21.61 12.33
N SER A 648 36.79 22.43 11.28
CA SER A 648 35.86 23.54 11.11
C SER A 648 34.84 23.20 10.03
N LEU A 649 33.59 23.64 10.22
CA LEU A 649 32.58 23.59 9.17
C LEU A 649 32.97 24.57 8.05
N GLY A 650 32.75 24.18 6.80
CA GLY A 650 32.95 25.07 5.65
C GLY A 650 31.99 26.28 5.67
N ASN A 651 32.29 27.28 4.84
CA ASN A 651 31.45 28.46 4.70
C ASN A 651 30.09 28.08 4.11
N ALA A 652 28.99 28.43 4.79
CA ALA A 652 27.62 28.23 4.31
C ALA A 652 27.02 29.59 3.91
N PRO A 653 26.86 29.90 2.61
CA PRO A 653 26.55 31.26 2.16
C PRO A 653 25.11 31.71 2.45
N TYR A 654 24.15 30.79 2.55
CA TYR A 654 22.71 31.09 2.80
C TYR A 654 22.15 32.27 1.97
N ASP A 655 22.60 32.37 0.72
CA ASP A 655 22.44 33.52 -0.15
C ASP A 655 21.44 33.28 -1.30
N GLY A 656 20.75 32.13 -1.29
CA GLY A 656 19.88 31.73 -2.41
C GLY A 656 20.63 31.28 -3.67
N GLY A 657 21.96 31.11 -3.60
CA GLY A 657 22.81 30.75 -4.74
C GLY A 657 23.25 31.92 -5.62
N HIS A 658 22.99 33.17 -5.20
CA HIS A 658 23.31 34.36 -5.98
C HIS A 658 24.81 34.71 -6.05
N LEU A 659 25.61 34.18 -5.12
CA LEU A 659 27.05 34.33 -5.04
C LEU A 659 27.76 33.05 -5.50
N ILE A 660 27.08 32.13 -6.19
CA ILE A 660 27.71 30.93 -6.75
C ILE A 660 27.65 31.05 -8.27
N LEU A 661 28.78 31.39 -8.87
CA LEU A 661 28.89 31.71 -10.29
C LEU A 661 29.55 30.56 -11.05
N GLU A 662 28.93 30.13 -12.14
CA GLU A 662 29.60 29.29 -13.13
C GLU A 662 30.52 30.15 -14.02
N THR A 663 31.45 29.50 -14.74
CA THR A 663 32.40 30.21 -15.62
C THR A 663 31.70 31.11 -16.65
N ASN A 664 30.52 30.70 -17.13
CA ASN A 664 29.74 31.48 -18.07
C ASN A 664 29.09 32.71 -17.41
N ASP A 665 28.69 32.61 -16.14
CA ASP A 665 28.08 33.72 -15.40
C ASP A 665 29.11 34.82 -15.17
N VAL A 666 30.34 34.43 -14.81
CA VAL A 666 31.47 35.35 -14.64
C VAL A 666 31.76 36.13 -15.93
N ALA A 667 31.70 35.45 -17.09
CA ALA A 667 31.90 36.09 -18.38
C ALA A 667 30.80 37.13 -18.72
N GLN A 668 29.63 37.05 -18.10
CA GLN A 668 28.52 37.99 -18.31
C GLN A 668 28.56 39.21 -17.40
N LEU A 669 29.39 39.22 -16.36
CA LEU A 669 29.45 40.31 -15.38
C LEU A 669 30.26 41.55 -15.87
N ASP A 670 30.88 41.48 -17.05
CA ASP A 670 31.67 42.55 -17.68
C ASP A 670 32.69 43.22 -16.72
N LEU A 671 33.28 42.43 -15.83
CA LEU A 671 34.25 42.88 -14.84
C LEU A 671 35.64 43.01 -15.47
N SER A 672 36.34 44.10 -15.15
CA SER A 672 37.76 44.24 -15.49
C SER A 672 38.63 43.17 -14.79
N GLU A 673 39.82 42.89 -15.31
CA GLU A 673 40.73 41.91 -14.68
C GLU A 673 41.08 42.26 -13.22
N GLU A 674 41.15 43.55 -12.89
CA GLU A 674 41.41 44.00 -11.51
C GLU A 674 40.22 43.71 -10.60
N GLU A 675 38.99 43.91 -11.08
CA GLU A 675 37.76 43.63 -10.33
C GLU A 675 37.56 42.12 -10.14
N GLN A 676 37.82 41.32 -11.17
CA GLN A 676 37.75 39.86 -11.06
C GLN A 676 38.71 39.33 -10.00
N LYS A 677 39.98 39.78 -9.98
CA LYS A 677 40.97 39.35 -8.97
C LYS A 677 40.61 39.80 -7.55
N ARG A 678 39.89 40.92 -7.43
CA ARG A 678 39.51 41.50 -6.15
C ARG A 678 38.32 40.78 -5.53
N TRP A 679 37.29 40.49 -6.32
CA TRP A 679 35.99 40.05 -5.83
C TRP A 679 35.75 38.55 -6.00
N LEU A 680 36.24 37.95 -7.09
CA LEU A 680 35.98 36.55 -7.38
C LEU A 680 37.04 35.66 -6.71
N ARG A 681 36.56 34.60 -6.08
CA ARG A 681 37.40 33.57 -5.48
C ARG A 681 36.98 32.20 -6.00
N PRO A 682 37.93 31.24 -6.13
CA PRO A 682 37.56 29.86 -6.40
C PRO A 682 36.68 29.31 -5.27
N LEU A 683 35.52 28.75 -5.64
CA LEU A 683 34.66 28.01 -4.72
C LEU A 683 35.08 26.55 -4.73
N TRP A 684 35.31 25.96 -3.56
CA TRP A 684 35.64 24.54 -3.41
C TRP A 684 34.62 23.85 -2.50
N GLY A 685 33.48 23.47 -3.08
CA GLY A 685 32.48 22.63 -2.42
C GLY A 685 32.66 21.14 -2.75
N SER A 686 31.81 20.30 -2.17
CA SER A 686 31.79 18.85 -2.48
C SER A 686 31.61 18.58 -3.98
N THR A 687 30.77 19.38 -4.65
CA THR A 687 30.54 19.26 -6.10
C THR A 687 31.80 19.52 -6.92
N GLU A 688 32.59 20.54 -6.56
CA GLU A 688 33.80 20.93 -7.30
C GLU A 688 34.89 19.88 -7.10
N VAL A 689 35.06 19.43 -5.86
CA VAL A 689 36.09 18.45 -5.50
C VAL A 689 35.78 17.07 -6.08
N ILE A 690 34.53 16.61 -6.03
CA ILE A 690 34.15 15.26 -6.47
C ILE A 690 34.03 15.19 -8.00
N ASN A 691 33.42 16.21 -8.63
CA ASN A 691 33.09 16.17 -10.06
C ASN A 691 34.07 16.95 -10.94
N GLY A 692 35.12 17.56 -10.36
CA GLY A 692 36.08 18.38 -11.10
C GLY A 692 35.48 19.64 -11.73
N LYS A 693 34.37 20.15 -11.18
CA LYS A 693 33.76 21.39 -11.67
C LYS A 693 34.54 22.61 -11.20
N SER A 694 34.49 23.69 -11.99
CA SER A 694 35.06 24.99 -11.64
C SER A 694 33.93 25.99 -11.44
N ARG A 695 33.76 26.48 -10.21
CA ARG A 695 32.82 27.55 -9.85
C ARG A 695 33.54 28.63 -9.04
N GLN A 696 33.00 29.84 -9.05
CA GLN A 696 33.53 30.98 -8.31
C GLN A 696 32.46 31.53 -7.35
N TRP A 697 32.91 32.22 -6.31
CA TRP A 697 32.07 32.95 -5.36
C TRP A 697 32.60 34.35 -5.11
#